data_AF-C6VYH4-F1
#
_entry.id   AF-C6VYH4-F1
#
_cell.length_a   1.000
_cell.length_b   1.000
_cell.length_c   1.000
_cell.angle_alpha   90.00
_cell.angle_beta   90.00
_cell.angle_gamma   90.00
#
_symmetry.space_group_name_H-M   'P 1'
#
loop_
_entity.id
_entity.type
_entity.pdbx_description
1 polymer ?
#
loop_
_entity_poly.entity_id
_entity_poly.type
_entity_poly.pdbx_seq_one_letter_code
_entity_poly.pdbx_strand_id
1 'polypeptide(L)'
;MLLPLTTLAQCPTDLVFNNQATLNSFAADNPGCVNLTGDLIIEGADIVDLKPLITLTSVGGVISIRNNPKLLVLDGLDNIATVDSTLEVLNNVSLLSLEAFEGVTTVKGDLIVDGNVALESVGGIRHVGTVGGSLVIGTTNSLRTMSELVVWSVGGSVRIGFNSALTSLQGLEYITQINGDLEITNNYSLTDMTGLNGLTSVGGDVFFDFNDSLVNMQGLNLLTSVGGELYMDGNVMLEDLSGLEQLASIGGTLTVAEHDSLTSISALSNLSSVGGGMYFLLNPSLQTLGGLQNVTSLGRELLIAFNFQLENLDGLSQLTSIGGLGAQISLNPLLQNLDGLSSLTTIDGDLEITYNPSLTSLAGLRNLQTLGSAATLAVAANGSLTDLEGLNGLTTVDRLFIEANFSLKTLSGLDNLVSVTDSISISYNDSLTTLSGLAALQTIGGGLLITEDSLLTSLAGLSGLTSIGGVLTIANNAVLETCATAQFCEILKTKPVEAVFIAENLGDCETREQVDLACVQLPVTLVAFTARGEGRTVLLEWTTSSESNSDFFEIQHADHRGKTWVTAGKIQATGESTDLNRYTFTHPDPRRAENLYRLKMVDQDGTYAFSSIQAVRFDNLPEFEIFPNPVASSLIIRSLNGDAQQIALYNAAGKRVAFKLLNKELSAATIDTSHLPAGLYVAKVAYAGGDVHTGRFVKK
;
A
#
# COMPACT_ATOMS: atom_id res chain seq x y z
N MET A 1 61.73 -61.35 -32.25
CA MET A 1 60.28 -61.37 -32.52
C MET A 1 59.70 -60.21 -31.73
N LEU A 2 59.24 -59.17 -32.42
CA LEU A 2 58.78 -57.91 -31.82
C LEU A 2 57.50 -58.15 -30.98
N LEU A 3 57.44 -57.56 -29.79
CA LEU A 3 56.21 -57.36 -29.02
C LEU A 3 55.32 -56.33 -29.76
N PRO A 4 53.99 -56.49 -29.79
CA PRO A 4 53.12 -55.52 -30.44
C PRO A 4 53.05 -54.24 -29.59
N LEU A 5 53.17 -53.08 -30.25
CA LEU A 5 52.76 -51.80 -29.67
C LEU A 5 51.23 -51.85 -29.47
N THR A 6 50.77 -52.03 -28.24
CA THR A 6 49.40 -51.69 -27.86
C THR A 6 49.29 -50.17 -27.88
N THR A 7 48.57 -49.63 -28.87
CA THR A 7 48.12 -48.24 -28.86
C THR A 7 47.25 -48.04 -27.62
N LEU A 8 47.68 -47.19 -26.68
CA LEU A 8 46.83 -46.76 -25.56
C LEU A 8 45.57 -46.14 -26.15
N ALA A 9 44.39 -46.64 -25.76
CA ALA A 9 43.13 -46.05 -26.19
C ALA A 9 43.06 -44.63 -25.63
N GLN A 10 42.87 -43.65 -26.50
CA GLN A 10 42.63 -42.27 -26.09
C GLN A 10 41.24 -42.20 -25.43
N CYS A 11 41.10 -41.44 -24.34
CA CYS A 11 39.78 -41.18 -23.76
C CYS A 11 38.81 -40.68 -24.84
N PRO A 12 37.53 -41.08 -24.80
CA PRO A 12 36.49 -40.46 -25.60
C PRO A 12 36.44 -38.94 -25.38
N THR A 13 35.82 -38.19 -26.29
CA THR A 13 35.57 -36.77 -26.06
C THR A 13 34.65 -36.60 -24.86
N ASP A 14 33.49 -37.27 -24.88
CA ASP A 14 32.48 -37.24 -23.82
C ASP A 14 32.19 -38.66 -23.34
N LEU A 15 31.80 -38.80 -22.07
CA LEU A 15 31.33 -40.02 -21.45
C LEU A 15 29.91 -39.81 -20.93
N VAL A 16 28.97 -40.62 -21.41
CA VAL A 16 27.57 -40.59 -20.97
C VAL A 16 27.15 -41.98 -20.54
N PHE A 17 26.77 -42.14 -19.28
CA PHE A 17 26.31 -43.40 -18.70
C PHE A 17 24.85 -43.30 -18.30
N ASN A 18 24.00 -44.09 -18.96
CA ASN A 18 22.56 -44.11 -18.71
C ASN A 18 22.08 -45.32 -17.90
N ASN A 19 22.99 -46.25 -17.58
CA ASN A 19 22.70 -47.42 -16.75
C ASN A 19 24.00 -48.03 -16.20
N GLN A 20 23.86 -48.84 -15.13
CA GLN A 20 24.99 -49.48 -14.45
C GLN A 20 25.79 -50.43 -15.37
N ALA A 21 25.13 -51.13 -16.29
CA ALA A 21 25.80 -52.08 -17.17
C ALA A 21 26.81 -51.40 -18.11
N THR A 22 26.43 -50.26 -18.71
CA THR A 22 27.34 -49.46 -19.54
C THR A 22 28.50 -48.86 -18.74
N LEU A 23 28.23 -48.45 -17.49
CA LEU A 23 29.25 -47.90 -16.59
C LEU A 23 30.27 -48.98 -16.20
N ASN A 24 29.83 -50.20 -15.89
CA ASN A 24 30.70 -51.32 -15.55
C ASN A 24 31.65 -51.73 -16.69
N SER A 25 31.28 -51.51 -17.95
CA SER A 25 32.13 -51.81 -19.10
C SER A 25 33.22 -50.76 -19.35
N PHE A 26 33.15 -49.58 -18.71
CA PHE A 26 34.04 -48.44 -19.00
C PHE A 26 35.53 -48.80 -19.01
N ALA A 27 36.03 -49.48 -17.97
CA ALA A 27 37.44 -49.83 -17.86
C ALA A 27 37.91 -50.80 -18.96
N ALA A 28 37.00 -51.65 -19.46
CA ALA A 28 37.27 -52.56 -20.57
C ALA A 28 37.20 -51.84 -21.93
N ASP A 29 36.24 -50.92 -22.08
CA ASP A 29 36.00 -50.18 -23.33
C ASP A 29 37.02 -49.05 -23.54
N ASN A 30 37.55 -48.47 -22.46
CA ASN A 30 38.46 -47.31 -22.48
C ASN A 30 39.73 -47.56 -21.64
N PRO A 31 40.55 -48.58 -21.97
CA PRO A 31 41.68 -48.98 -21.14
C PRO A 31 42.74 -47.88 -21.09
N GLY A 32 43.06 -47.42 -19.88
CA GLY A 32 44.05 -46.36 -19.63
C GLY A 32 43.50 -44.94 -19.76
N CYS A 33 42.19 -44.76 -19.84
CA CYS A 33 41.58 -43.43 -19.82
C CYS A 33 41.69 -42.80 -18.42
N VAL A 34 42.42 -41.69 -18.34
CA VAL A 34 42.74 -40.96 -17.10
C VAL A 34 42.29 -39.50 -17.16
N ASN A 35 42.33 -38.87 -18.34
CA ASN A 35 41.97 -37.46 -18.51
C ASN A 35 40.91 -37.31 -19.60
N LEU A 36 39.69 -36.94 -19.21
CA LEU A 36 38.59 -36.70 -20.12
C LEU A 36 38.62 -35.23 -20.58
N THR A 37 38.53 -34.97 -21.88
CA THR A 37 38.59 -33.58 -22.39
C THR A 37 37.22 -32.91 -22.48
N GLY A 38 36.14 -33.68 -22.64
CA GLY A 38 34.76 -33.20 -22.68
C GLY A 38 33.97 -33.64 -21.45
N ASP A 39 32.68 -33.90 -21.64
CA ASP A 39 31.71 -34.01 -20.54
C ASP A 39 31.66 -35.42 -19.94
N LEU A 40 31.47 -35.51 -18.62
CA LEU A 40 31.10 -36.73 -17.90
C LEU A 40 29.66 -36.59 -17.40
N ILE A 41 28.73 -37.36 -17.97
CA ILE A 41 27.31 -37.36 -17.62
C ILE A 41 26.92 -38.75 -17.09
N ILE A 42 26.37 -38.80 -15.87
CA ILE A 42 25.93 -40.02 -15.19
C ILE A 42 24.46 -39.87 -14.81
N GLU A 43 23.59 -40.58 -15.53
CA GLU A 43 22.14 -40.46 -15.42
C GLU A 43 21.40 -41.79 -15.63
N GLY A 44 21.18 -42.56 -14.56
CA GLY A 44 20.51 -43.86 -14.66
C GLY A 44 19.80 -44.31 -13.38
N ALA A 45 18.54 -44.72 -13.52
CA ALA A 45 17.71 -45.18 -12.40
C ALA A 45 18.22 -46.46 -11.69
N ASP A 46 19.12 -47.20 -12.34
CA ASP A 46 19.74 -48.42 -11.81
C ASP A 46 21.21 -48.24 -11.40
N ILE A 47 21.78 -47.03 -11.54
CA ILE A 47 23.16 -46.74 -11.15
C ILE A 47 23.26 -46.68 -9.62
N VAL A 48 24.22 -47.45 -9.09
CA VAL A 48 24.48 -47.61 -7.65
C VAL A 48 25.96 -47.57 -7.28
N ASP A 49 26.87 -47.73 -8.27
CA ASP A 49 28.31 -47.83 -8.05
C ASP A 49 29.08 -47.10 -9.17
N LEU A 50 29.91 -46.13 -8.79
CA LEU A 50 30.75 -45.36 -9.72
C LEU A 50 32.20 -45.84 -9.75
N LYS A 51 32.58 -46.86 -8.98
CA LYS A 51 33.96 -47.39 -8.90
C LYS A 51 34.63 -47.71 -10.23
N PRO A 52 33.92 -48.14 -11.30
CA PRO A 52 34.56 -48.32 -12.59
C PRO A 52 35.25 -47.05 -13.14
N LEU A 53 34.88 -45.86 -12.67
CA LEU A 53 35.45 -44.57 -13.10
C LEU A 53 36.71 -44.15 -12.33
N ILE A 54 37.20 -44.96 -11.37
CA ILE A 54 38.29 -44.61 -10.44
C ILE A 54 39.62 -44.22 -11.13
N THR A 55 39.80 -44.54 -12.41
CA THR A 55 41.00 -44.17 -13.16
C THR A 55 41.01 -42.71 -13.61
N LEU A 56 39.87 -42.02 -13.62
CA LEU A 56 39.78 -40.62 -14.03
C LEU A 56 40.38 -39.69 -12.96
N THR A 57 41.22 -38.77 -13.41
CA THR A 57 41.86 -37.75 -12.55
C THR A 57 41.51 -36.31 -12.94
N SER A 58 41.01 -36.10 -14.16
CA SER A 58 40.54 -34.80 -14.61
C SER A 58 39.42 -34.92 -15.63
N VAL A 59 38.51 -33.94 -15.60
CA VAL A 59 37.44 -33.75 -16.58
C VAL A 59 37.50 -32.31 -17.08
N GLY A 60 37.70 -32.16 -18.39
CA GLY A 60 37.82 -30.88 -19.09
C GLY A 60 36.47 -30.18 -19.29
N GLY A 61 35.40 -30.96 -19.48
CA GLY A 61 34.03 -30.48 -19.62
C GLY A 61 33.24 -30.52 -18.32
N VAL A 62 31.93 -30.63 -18.43
CA VAL A 62 30.99 -30.69 -17.30
C VAL A 62 31.09 -32.05 -16.60
N ILE A 63 31.08 -32.06 -15.27
CA ILE A 63 30.76 -33.27 -14.49
C ILE A 63 29.30 -33.14 -14.04
N SER A 64 28.42 -33.99 -14.58
CA SER A 64 27.00 -34.03 -14.27
C SER A 64 26.60 -35.39 -13.72
N ILE A 65 26.23 -35.44 -12.44
CA ILE A 65 25.73 -36.65 -11.78
C ILE A 65 24.29 -36.39 -11.41
N ARG A 66 23.35 -36.97 -12.17
CA ARG A 66 21.94 -36.60 -12.02
C ARG A 66 20.95 -37.73 -12.12
N ASN A 67 19.83 -37.60 -11.41
CA ASN A 67 18.71 -38.54 -11.47
C ASN A 67 19.11 -40.01 -11.19
N ASN A 68 20.03 -40.25 -10.25
CA ASN A 68 20.43 -41.58 -9.80
C ASN A 68 19.81 -41.89 -8.42
N PRO A 69 18.52 -42.25 -8.33
CA PRO A 69 17.79 -42.35 -7.07
C PRO A 69 18.28 -43.45 -6.13
N LYS A 70 19.11 -44.39 -6.60
CA LYS A 70 19.67 -45.49 -5.79
C LYS A 70 21.15 -45.28 -5.42
N LEU A 71 21.77 -44.21 -5.93
CA LEU A 71 23.17 -43.92 -5.67
C LEU A 71 23.31 -43.35 -4.25
N LEU A 72 24.12 -44.02 -3.42
CA LEU A 72 24.30 -43.65 -2.01
C LEU A 72 25.55 -42.80 -1.77
N VAL A 73 26.61 -43.06 -2.54
CA VAL A 73 27.93 -42.41 -2.43
C VAL A 73 28.52 -42.25 -3.83
N LEU A 74 29.53 -41.39 -3.96
CA LEU A 74 30.20 -41.09 -5.22
C LEU A 74 31.57 -41.80 -5.38
N ASP A 75 31.86 -42.80 -4.53
CA ASP A 75 33.08 -43.63 -4.59
C ASP A 75 33.37 -44.05 -6.05
N GLY A 76 34.58 -43.76 -6.53
CA GLY A 76 34.95 -43.92 -7.93
C GLY A 76 35.32 -42.61 -8.62
N LEU A 77 35.00 -41.46 -8.03
CA LEU A 77 35.40 -40.14 -8.53
C LEU A 77 36.49 -39.47 -7.66
N ASP A 78 36.99 -40.18 -6.65
CA ASP A 78 37.89 -39.69 -5.59
C ASP A 78 39.22 -39.11 -6.10
N ASN A 79 39.64 -39.52 -7.31
CA ASN A 79 40.90 -39.11 -7.91
C ASN A 79 40.80 -37.83 -8.74
N ILE A 80 39.60 -37.26 -8.91
CA ILE A 80 39.39 -36.02 -9.65
C ILE A 80 39.86 -34.83 -8.80
N ALA A 81 40.84 -34.08 -9.31
CA ALA A 81 41.43 -32.93 -8.60
C ALA A 81 40.98 -31.57 -9.14
N THR A 82 40.58 -31.50 -10.41
CA THR A 82 40.22 -30.25 -11.09
C THR A 82 38.99 -30.43 -11.97
N VAL A 83 38.06 -29.48 -11.89
CA VAL A 83 36.91 -29.38 -12.80
C VAL A 83 37.04 -28.10 -13.62
N ASP A 84 37.31 -28.26 -14.91
CA ASP A 84 37.62 -27.13 -15.81
C ASP A 84 36.37 -26.39 -16.33
N SER A 85 35.18 -26.92 -16.04
CA SER A 85 33.88 -26.32 -16.34
C SER A 85 32.96 -26.41 -15.10
N THR A 86 31.71 -26.84 -15.26
CA THR A 86 30.71 -26.99 -14.19
C THR A 86 30.81 -28.36 -13.49
N LEU A 87 30.63 -28.36 -12.17
CA LEU A 87 30.37 -29.55 -11.36
C LEU A 87 28.93 -29.50 -10.85
N GLU A 88 28.08 -30.42 -11.30
CA GLU A 88 26.69 -30.51 -10.87
C GLU A 88 26.33 -31.91 -10.33
N VAL A 89 25.70 -31.93 -9.15
CA VAL A 89 25.14 -33.12 -8.50
C VAL A 89 23.66 -32.86 -8.27
N LEU A 90 22.81 -33.46 -9.10
CA LEU A 90 21.39 -33.09 -9.21
C LEU A 90 20.45 -34.26 -8.95
N ASN A 91 19.44 -34.10 -8.09
CA ASN A 91 18.35 -35.07 -7.94
C ASN A 91 18.78 -36.51 -7.63
N ASN A 92 19.90 -36.70 -6.91
CA ASN A 92 20.32 -38.02 -6.42
C ASN A 92 19.74 -38.22 -5.02
N VAL A 93 18.44 -38.48 -4.94
CA VAL A 93 17.63 -38.37 -3.70
C VAL A 93 18.09 -39.25 -2.54
N SER A 94 18.87 -40.31 -2.79
CA SER A 94 19.42 -41.20 -1.76
C SER A 94 20.89 -40.94 -1.44
N LEU A 95 21.51 -39.93 -2.07
CA LEU A 95 22.92 -39.61 -1.91
C LEU A 95 23.18 -39.08 -0.50
N LEU A 96 24.15 -39.68 0.19
CA LEU A 96 24.47 -39.37 1.58
C LEU A 96 25.76 -38.56 1.74
N SER A 97 26.60 -38.49 0.72
CA SER A 97 27.95 -37.92 0.84
C SER A 97 28.50 -37.44 -0.49
N LEU A 98 29.30 -36.36 -0.42
CA LEU A 98 30.09 -35.78 -1.51
C LEU A 98 31.61 -36.03 -1.36
N GLU A 99 32.05 -36.90 -0.44
CA GLU A 99 33.47 -37.06 -0.07
C GLU A 99 34.39 -37.45 -1.24
N ALA A 100 33.83 -38.00 -2.32
CA ALA A 100 34.60 -38.26 -3.55
C ALA A 100 35.15 -36.97 -4.20
N PHE A 101 34.69 -35.79 -3.79
CA PHE A 101 35.21 -34.51 -4.26
C PHE A 101 36.20 -33.84 -3.30
N GLU A 102 36.65 -34.51 -2.24
CA GLU A 102 37.63 -33.94 -1.29
C GLU A 102 38.92 -33.45 -1.98
N GLY A 103 39.29 -34.09 -3.10
CA GLY A 103 40.47 -33.72 -3.90
C GLY A 103 40.27 -32.48 -4.78
N VAL A 104 39.03 -32.01 -4.98
CA VAL A 104 38.71 -30.89 -5.85
C VAL A 104 38.99 -29.56 -5.14
N THR A 105 39.94 -28.78 -5.66
CA THR A 105 40.29 -27.48 -5.08
C THR A 105 39.75 -26.29 -5.86
N THR A 106 39.35 -26.50 -7.12
CA THR A 106 38.91 -25.42 -8.01
C THR A 106 37.86 -25.95 -8.99
N VAL A 107 36.78 -25.19 -9.13
CA VAL A 107 35.75 -25.36 -10.16
C VAL A 107 35.74 -24.09 -10.99
N LYS A 108 36.10 -24.16 -12.28
CA LYS A 108 36.20 -22.96 -13.13
C LYS A 108 34.84 -22.41 -13.57
N GLY A 109 33.82 -23.27 -13.66
CA GLY A 109 32.43 -22.90 -13.93
C GLY A 109 31.59 -22.90 -12.66
N ASP A 110 30.35 -23.35 -12.77
CA ASP A 110 29.40 -23.41 -11.65
C ASP A 110 29.65 -24.64 -10.77
N LEU A 111 29.35 -24.51 -9.47
CA LEU A 111 29.28 -25.61 -8.52
C LEU A 111 27.86 -25.73 -8.01
N ILE A 112 27.16 -26.80 -8.39
CA ILE A 112 25.73 -26.98 -8.16
C ILE A 112 25.46 -28.29 -7.40
N VAL A 113 24.85 -28.17 -6.22
CA VAL A 113 24.34 -29.29 -5.43
C VAL A 113 22.86 -29.04 -5.18
N ASP A 114 21.98 -29.78 -5.85
CA ASP A 114 20.53 -29.56 -5.80
C ASP A 114 19.75 -30.88 -5.91
N GLY A 115 18.58 -30.95 -5.27
CA GLY A 115 17.72 -32.14 -5.27
C GLY A 115 18.29 -33.37 -4.53
N ASN A 116 19.36 -33.22 -3.75
CA ASN A 116 20.00 -34.33 -3.00
C ASN A 116 19.44 -34.39 -1.57
N VAL A 117 18.13 -34.65 -1.46
CA VAL A 117 17.36 -34.46 -0.21
C VAL A 117 17.85 -35.24 1.02
N ALA A 118 18.60 -36.33 0.84
CA ALA A 118 19.16 -37.15 1.92
C ALA A 118 20.56 -36.72 2.37
N LEU A 119 21.21 -35.79 1.66
CA LEU A 119 22.55 -35.32 1.97
C LEU A 119 22.53 -34.44 3.23
N GLU A 120 23.32 -34.79 4.25
CA GLU A 120 23.33 -34.08 5.54
C GLU A 120 24.45 -33.05 5.68
N SER A 121 25.50 -33.15 4.85
CA SER A 121 26.65 -32.23 4.81
C SER A 121 27.16 -32.04 3.37
N VAL A 122 27.72 -30.86 3.11
CA VAL A 122 28.50 -30.54 1.89
C VAL A 122 30.01 -30.60 2.13
N GLY A 123 30.48 -31.20 3.22
CA GLY A 123 31.89 -31.28 3.60
C GLY A 123 32.84 -31.87 2.56
N GLY A 124 32.33 -32.73 1.66
CA GLY A 124 33.11 -33.30 0.57
C GLY A 124 33.66 -32.27 -0.42
N ILE A 125 33.08 -31.06 -0.48
CA ILE A 125 33.57 -29.96 -1.32
C ILE A 125 34.30 -28.87 -0.52
N ARG A 126 34.71 -29.16 0.73
CA ARG A 126 35.35 -28.19 1.64
C ARG A 126 36.60 -27.52 1.10
N HIS A 127 37.35 -28.19 0.23
CA HIS A 127 38.60 -27.65 -0.32
C HIS A 127 38.41 -26.82 -1.59
N VAL A 128 37.18 -26.70 -2.11
CA VAL A 128 36.88 -25.86 -3.26
C VAL A 128 36.98 -24.39 -2.84
N GLY A 129 38.19 -23.84 -2.97
CA GLY A 129 38.45 -22.46 -2.57
C GLY A 129 37.91 -21.43 -3.56
N THR A 130 37.81 -21.81 -4.84
CA THR A 130 37.40 -20.91 -5.91
C THR A 130 36.38 -21.58 -6.80
N VAL A 131 35.24 -20.91 -6.95
CA VAL A 131 34.18 -21.21 -7.93
C VAL A 131 34.17 -20.08 -8.94
N GLY A 132 34.55 -20.36 -10.19
CA GLY A 132 34.64 -19.31 -11.22
C GLY A 132 33.28 -18.82 -11.72
N GLY A 133 32.25 -19.67 -11.63
CA GLY A 133 30.84 -19.34 -11.85
C GLY A 133 30.08 -19.15 -10.53
N SER A 134 28.85 -19.67 -10.48
CA SER A 134 27.96 -19.58 -9.33
C SER A 134 28.11 -20.78 -8.38
N LEU A 135 27.98 -20.52 -7.08
CA LEU A 135 27.81 -21.54 -6.06
C LEU A 135 26.32 -21.71 -5.78
N VAL A 136 25.79 -22.91 -5.99
CA VAL A 136 24.37 -23.23 -5.77
C VAL A 136 24.26 -24.42 -4.83
N ILE A 137 23.66 -24.20 -3.67
CA ILE A 137 23.24 -25.22 -2.70
C ILE A 137 21.71 -25.14 -2.61
N GLY A 138 21.06 -25.86 -3.52
CA GLY A 138 19.61 -25.93 -3.65
C GLY A 138 19.00 -26.96 -2.70
N THR A 139 17.93 -27.60 -3.18
CA THR A 139 17.05 -28.52 -2.44
C THR A 139 17.81 -29.69 -1.79
N THR A 140 18.24 -29.47 -0.56
CA THR A 140 19.02 -30.44 0.23
C THR A 140 18.44 -30.50 1.65
N ASN A 141 17.17 -30.90 1.75
CA ASN A 141 16.36 -30.77 2.98
C ASN A 141 16.99 -31.31 4.28
N SER A 142 17.84 -32.34 4.19
CA SER A 142 18.55 -32.93 5.33
C SER A 142 19.86 -32.23 5.69
N LEU A 143 20.31 -31.25 4.90
CA LEU A 143 21.53 -30.48 5.11
C LEU A 143 21.42 -29.69 6.41
N ARG A 144 22.30 -29.99 7.36
CA ARG A 144 22.28 -29.35 8.70
C ARG A 144 23.32 -28.27 8.85
N THR A 145 24.43 -28.39 8.13
CA THR A 145 25.57 -27.48 8.24
C THR A 145 26.32 -27.38 6.92
N MET A 146 26.92 -26.21 6.71
CA MET A 146 27.91 -25.94 5.66
C MET A 146 29.24 -25.48 6.25
N SER A 147 29.42 -25.55 7.58
CA SER A 147 30.57 -25.00 8.31
C SER A 147 31.94 -25.56 7.90
N GLU A 148 31.93 -26.63 7.12
CA GLU A 148 33.13 -27.26 6.58
C GLU A 148 33.61 -26.57 5.30
N LEU A 149 32.75 -25.79 4.62
CA LEU A 149 33.13 -25.05 3.42
C LEU A 149 34.20 -24.00 3.72
N VAL A 150 35.10 -23.80 2.76
CA VAL A 150 36.16 -22.79 2.85
C VAL A 150 36.27 -22.04 1.51
N VAL A 151 35.14 -21.52 1.04
CA VAL A 151 35.06 -20.83 -0.25
C VAL A 151 35.53 -19.38 -0.06
N TRP A 152 36.60 -18.99 -0.75
CA TRP A 152 37.16 -17.63 -0.67
C TRP A 152 36.66 -16.72 -1.79
N SER A 153 36.23 -17.29 -2.92
CA SER A 153 35.83 -16.53 -4.10
C SER A 153 34.79 -17.27 -4.93
N VAL A 154 33.73 -16.54 -5.28
CA VAL A 154 32.69 -16.96 -6.22
C VAL A 154 32.63 -15.89 -7.32
N GLY A 155 32.87 -16.30 -8.57
CA GLY A 155 32.92 -15.38 -9.70
C GLY A 155 31.53 -14.91 -10.17
N GLY A 156 30.50 -15.73 -9.93
CA GLY A 156 29.09 -15.48 -10.24
C GLY A 156 28.24 -15.19 -9.00
N SER A 157 27.12 -15.91 -8.88
CA SER A 157 26.15 -15.75 -7.77
C SER A 157 26.37 -16.77 -6.66
N VAL A 158 25.89 -16.48 -5.46
CA VAL A 158 25.76 -17.44 -4.37
C VAL A 158 24.27 -17.67 -4.12
N ARG A 159 23.80 -18.91 -4.32
CA ARG A 159 22.41 -19.30 -4.12
C ARG A 159 22.34 -20.43 -3.10
N ILE A 160 21.67 -20.20 -1.98
CA ILE A 160 21.48 -21.17 -0.91
C ILE A 160 20.00 -21.18 -0.56
N GLY A 161 19.31 -22.22 -0.97
CA GLY A 161 17.90 -22.27 -0.68
C GLY A 161 17.24 -23.63 -0.74
N PHE A 162 16.04 -23.69 -0.18
CA PHE A 162 15.29 -24.93 0.01
C PHE A 162 16.04 -25.94 0.89
N ASN A 163 16.73 -25.47 1.94
CA ASN A 163 17.42 -26.31 2.92
C ASN A 163 16.72 -26.23 4.28
N SER A 164 15.61 -26.96 4.43
CA SER A 164 14.73 -26.84 5.61
C SER A 164 15.39 -27.13 6.97
N ALA A 165 16.48 -27.90 7.00
CA ALA A 165 17.20 -28.25 8.23
C ALA A 165 18.46 -27.40 8.49
N LEU A 166 18.82 -26.49 7.57
CA LEU A 166 20.02 -25.68 7.68
C LEU A 166 19.79 -24.57 8.71
N THR A 167 20.67 -24.47 9.72
CA THR A 167 20.53 -23.50 10.81
C THR A 167 21.54 -22.36 10.76
N SER A 168 22.61 -22.49 9.97
CA SER A 168 23.70 -21.50 9.89
C SER A 168 24.32 -21.45 8.49
N LEU A 169 24.75 -20.26 8.07
CA LEU A 169 25.53 -20.03 6.84
C LEU A 169 27.05 -20.12 7.05
N GLN A 170 27.52 -20.57 8.22
CA GLN A 170 28.95 -20.81 8.44
C GLN A 170 29.55 -21.66 7.31
N GLY A 171 30.80 -21.36 6.94
CA GLY A 171 31.51 -21.88 5.77
C GLY A 171 31.65 -20.88 4.60
N LEU A 172 31.02 -19.71 4.70
CA LEU A 172 31.09 -18.63 3.70
C LEU A 172 31.91 -17.41 4.16
N GLU A 173 32.55 -17.47 5.33
CA GLU A 173 33.14 -16.33 6.05
C GLU A 173 34.20 -15.58 5.25
N TYR A 174 34.80 -16.26 4.29
CA TYR A 174 35.89 -15.74 3.47
C TYR A 174 35.41 -15.02 2.21
N ILE A 175 34.11 -15.07 1.89
CA ILE A 175 33.54 -14.35 0.75
C ILE A 175 33.39 -12.88 1.14
N THR A 176 34.24 -12.02 0.57
CA THR A 176 34.19 -10.58 0.82
C THR A 176 33.39 -9.79 -0.22
N GLN A 177 33.21 -10.37 -1.42
CA GLN A 177 32.45 -9.77 -2.51
C GLN A 177 31.78 -10.86 -3.35
N ILE A 178 30.59 -10.56 -3.87
CA ILE A 178 29.86 -11.39 -4.83
C ILE A 178 29.60 -10.52 -6.06
N ASN A 179 29.99 -10.96 -7.25
CA ASN A 179 29.80 -10.17 -8.48
C ASN A 179 28.38 -10.27 -9.04
N GLY A 180 27.74 -11.44 -8.90
CA GLY A 180 26.34 -11.66 -9.25
C GLY A 180 25.42 -11.48 -8.06
N ASP A 181 24.42 -12.34 -7.95
CA ASP A 181 23.38 -12.26 -6.94
C ASP A 181 23.75 -13.03 -5.66
N LEU A 182 23.18 -12.60 -4.54
CA LEU A 182 23.15 -13.36 -3.29
C LEU A 182 21.69 -13.75 -3.02
N GLU A 183 21.38 -15.05 -3.10
CA GLU A 183 20.06 -15.57 -2.82
C GLU A 183 20.13 -16.52 -1.62
N ILE A 184 19.54 -16.13 -0.50
CA ILE A 184 19.36 -16.97 0.69
C ILE A 184 17.85 -17.14 0.87
N THR A 185 17.27 -18.23 0.35
CA THR A 185 15.81 -18.36 0.28
C THR A 185 15.28 -19.70 0.77
N ASN A 186 14.09 -19.74 1.39
CA ASN A 186 13.45 -20.99 1.81
C ASN A 186 14.32 -21.86 2.75
N ASN A 187 15.08 -21.24 3.66
CA ASN A 187 15.85 -21.93 4.71
C ASN A 187 15.14 -21.71 6.05
N TYR A 188 13.97 -22.31 6.24
CA TYR A 188 13.06 -22.00 7.35
C TYR A 188 13.66 -22.14 8.76
N SER A 189 14.69 -22.98 8.95
CA SER A 189 15.38 -23.18 10.23
C SER A 189 16.62 -22.29 10.41
N LEU A 190 16.94 -21.43 9.45
CA LEU A 190 18.13 -20.59 9.46
C LEU A 190 18.02 -19.52 10.55
N THR A 191 18.95 -19.53 11.49
CA THR A 191 19.00 -18.56 12.60
C THR A 191 20.28 -17.74 12.63
N ASP A 192 21.32 -18.18 11.93
CA ASP A 192 22.67 -17.64 12.04
C ASP A 192 23.26 -17.34 10.64
N MET A 193 23.43 -16.06 10.33
CA MET A 193 24.05 -15.61 9.08
C MET A 193 25.51 -15.15 9.25
N THR A 194 26.16 -15.45 10.38
CA THR A 194 27.54 -15.02 10.65
C THR A 194 28.56 -15.50 9.61
N GLY A 195 28.22 -16.52 8.82
CA GLY A 195 28.95 -16.91 7.62
C GLY A 195 29.14 -15.79 6.60
N LEU A 196 28.34 -14.72 6.62
CA LEU A 196 28.46 -13.58 5.69
C LEU A 196 29.24 -12.39 6.28
N ASN A 197 29.83 -12.52 7.47
CA ASN A 197 30.43 -11.40 8.21
C ASN A 197 31.58 -10.67 7.48
N GLY A 198 32.19 -11.31 6.49
CA GLY A 198 33.23 -10.73 5.64
C GLY A 198 32.70 -9.97 4.42
N LEU A 199 31.41 -10.13 4.08
CA LEU A 199 30.82 -9.62 2.85
C LEU A 199 30.68 -8.09 2.88
N THR A 200 31.28 -7.43 1.90
CA THR A 200 31.33 -5.97 1.80
C THR A 200 30.48 -5.39 0.67
N SER A 201 30.25 -6.16 -0.40
CA SER A 201 29.47 -5.73 -1.56
C SER A 201 28.89 -6.90 -2.33
N VAL A 202 27.67 -6.72 -2.84
CA VAL A 202 27.04 -7.60 -3.84
C VAL A 202 26.82 -6.80 -5.12
N GLY A 203 27.27 -7.31 -6.26
CA GLY A 203 27.18 -6.64 -7.56
C GLY A 203 25.81 -6.73 -8.22
N GLY A 204 25.10 -7.84 -8.01
CA GLY A 204 23.73 -8.07 -8.47
C GLY A 204 22.70 -7.84 -7.35
N ASP A 205 21.65 -8.65 -7.39
CA ASP A 205 20.54 -8.60 -6.46
C ASP A 205 20.83 -9.36 -5.17
N VAL A 206 20.14 -8.98 -4.08
CA VAL A 206 20.19 -9.65 -2.79
C VAL A 206 18.77 -10.06 -2.41
N PHE A 207 18.54 -11.36 -2.32
CA PHE A 207 17.26 -11.95 -1.92
C PHE A 207 17.42 -12.70 -0.59
N PHE A 208 16.64 -12.30 0.42
CA PHE A 208 16.52 -12.99 1.70
C PHE A 208 15.06 -13.32 1.93
N ASP A 209 14.57 -14.42 1.36
CA ASP A 209 13.14 -14.73 1.35
C ASP A 209 12.83 -16.00 2.11
N PHE A 210 11.75 -16.02 2.89
CA PHE A 210 11.25 -17.23 3.54
C PHE A 210 12.30 -17.94 4.42
N ASN A 211 13.05 -17.16 5.22
CA ASN A 211 13.97 -17.65 6.25
C ASN A 211 13.33 -17.44 7.63
N ASP A 212 12.19 -18.09 7.86
CA ASP A 212 11.24 -17.81 8.94
C ASP A 212 11.85 -17.70 10.34
N SER A 213 12.94 -18.42 10.65
CA SER A 213 13.58 -18.41 11.97
C SER A 213 14.59 -17.27 12.19
N LEU A 214 14.86 -16.47 11.16
CA LEU A 214 15.80 -15.34 11.25
C LEU A 214 15.18 -14.20 12.04
N VAL A 215 15.92 -13.66 13.02
CA VAL A 215 15.45 -12.59 13.91
C VAL A 215 16.06 -11.23 13.61
N ASN A 216 17.21 -11.18 12.93
CA ASN A 216 17.88 -9.96 12.47
C ASN A 216 18.86 -10.28 11.34
N MET A 217 19.56 -9.27 10.81
CA MET A 217 20.50 -9.38 9.71
C MET A 217 21.97 -9.55 10.15
N GLN A 218 22.23 -9.96 11.39
CA GLN A 218 23.58 -10.10 11.93
C GLN A 218 24.37 -11.13 11.11
N GLY A 219 25.52 -10.69 10.60
CA GLY A 219 26.21 -11.37 9.50
C GLY A 219 26.45 -10.44 8.32
N LEU A 220 25.62 -9.42 8.08
CA LEU A 220 25.83 -8.46 6.99
C LEU A 220 26.53 -7.16 7.44
N ASN A 221 27.15 -7.16 8.62
CA ASN A 221 27.64 -5.95 9.30
C ASN A 221 28.67 -5.11 8.53
N LEU A 222 29.31 -5.69 7.51
CA LEU A 222 30.28 -5.01 6.64
C LEU A 222 29.71 -4.68 5.24
N LEU A 223 28.47 -5.08 4.94
CA LEU A 223 27.86 -4.85 3.64
C LEU A 223 27.62 -3.35 3.44
N THR A 224 28.26 -2.78 2.43
CA THR A 224 28.20 -1.35 2.13
C THR A 224 27.35 -1.03 0.91
N SER A 225 27.22 -1.97 -0.04
CA SER A 225 26.50 -1.73 -1.28
C SER A 225 25.87 -3.00 -1.86
N VAL A 226 24.66 -2.83 -2.40
CA VAL A 226 23.99 -3.78 -3.29
C VAL A 226 23.83 -3.12 -4.65
N GLY A 227 24.37 -3.74 -5.71
CA GLY A 227 24.35 -3.19 -7.05
C GLY A 227 22.97 -3.28 -7.73
N GLY A 228 22.20 -4.31 -7.39
CA GLY A 228 20.82 -4.52 -7.82
C GLY A 228 19.80 -4.20 -6.72
N GLU A 229 18.76 -5.03 -6.62
CA GLU A 229 17.69 -4.92 -5.62
C GLU A 229 18.10 -5.56 -4.28
N LEU A 230 17.59 -5.02 -3.18
CA LEU A 230 17.58 -5.69 -1.88
C LEU A 230 16.13 -6.08 -1.58
N TYR A 231 15.84 -7.37 -1.70
CA TYR A 231 14.52 -7.95 -1.54
C TYR A 231 14.50 -8.85 -0.31
N MET A 232 13.67 -8.50 0.67
CA MET A 232 13.47 -9.28 1.89
C MET A 232 11.97 -9.50 2.05
N ASP A 233 11.53 -10.74 1.87
CA ASP A 233 10.12 -11.11 1.93
C ASP A 233 9.88 -12.36 2.79
N GLY A 234 8.78 -12.37 3.54
CA GLY A 234 8.32 -13.58 4.24
C GLY A 234 9.21 -14.06 5.39
N ASN A 235 10.11 -13.24 5.93
CA ASN A 235 10.88 -13.57 7.14
C ASN A 235 10.08 -13.21 8.39
N VAL A 236 9.14 -14.07 8.78
CA VAL A 236 8.09 -13.74 9.77
C VAL A 236 8.60 -13.45 11.19
N MET A 237 9.74 -14.00 11.61
CA MET A 237 10.34 -13.75 12.94
C MET A 237 11.36 -12.61 12.96
N LEU A 238 11.60 -11.93 11.83
CA LEU A 238 12.56 -10.83 11.75
C LEU A 238 12.07 -9.66 12.60
N GLU A 239 12.78 -9.30 13.66
CA GLU A 239 12.37 -8.26 14.62
C GLU A 239 12.90 -6.87 14.26
N ASP A 240 14.11 -6.82 13.69
CA ASP A 240 14.79 -5.64 13.20
C ASP A 240 15.77 -5.97 12.06
N LEU A 241 16.36 -4.94 11.45
CA LEU A 241 17.35 -5.07 10.39
C LEU A 241 18.81 -4.95 10.87
N SER A 242 19.08 -5.14 12.17
CA SER A 242 20.43 -5.00 12.71
C SER A 242 21.39 -5.96 12.02
N GLY A 243 22.56 -5.44 11.63
CA GLY A 243 23.45 -6.05 10.66
C GLY A 243 23.57 -5.24 9.37
N LEU A 244 22.60 -4.38 9.02
CA LEU A 244 22.67 -3.53 7.83
C LEU A 244 23.20 -2.11 8.08
N GLU A 245 23.83 -1.86 9.23
CA GLU A 245 24.24 -0.52 9.65
C GLU A 245 25.24 0.17 8.70
N GLN A 246 25.99 -0.57 7.90
CA GLN A 246 26.96 -0.01 6.95
C GLN A 246 26.41 0.16 5.53
N LEU A 247 25.20 -0.30 5.25
CA LEU A 247 24.63 -0.28 3.91
C LEU A 247 24.38 1.18 3.49
N ALA A 248 25.09 1.64 2.47
CA ALA A 248 25.08 3.03 2.01
C ALA A 248 24.27 3.22 0.72
N SER A 249 24.20 2.19 -0.14
CA SER A 249 23.54 2.28 -1.44
C SER A 249 22.92 0.96 -1.90
N ILE A 250 21.74 1.07 -2.50
CA ILE A 250 21.06 0.03 -3.27
C ILE A 250 20.86 0.57 -4.69
N GLY A 251 21.34 -0.14 -5.71
CA GLY A 251 21.23 0.32 -7.10
C GLY A 251 19.81 0.17 -7.67
N GLY A 252 19.06 -0.82 -7.21
CA GLY A 252 17.68 -1.10 -7.57
C GLY A 252 16.69 -0.76 -6.46
N THR A 253 15.66 -1.60 -6.31
CA THR A 253 14.56 -1.44 -5.35
C THR A 253 14.94 -1.98 -3.97
N LEU A 254 14.51 -1.30 -2.90
CA LEU A 254 14.47 -1.86 -1.54
C LEU A 254 13.06 -2.39 -1.27
N THR A 255 12.94 -3.70 -1.05
CA THR A 255 11.67 -4.34 -0.62
C THR A 255 11.83 -4.94 0.77
N VAL A 256 10.93 -4.55 1.67
CA VAL A 256 10.79 -5.07 3.03
C VAL A 256 9.34 -5.48 3.20
N ALA A 257 9.07 -6.78 3.10
CA ALA A 257 7.74 -7.32 2.92
C ALA A 257 7.45 -8.54 3.80
N GLU A 258 6.19 -8.67 4.22
CA GLU A 258 5.68 -9.86 4.92
C GLU A 258 6.49 -10.26 6.17
N HIS A 259 6.88 -9.26 6.99
CA HIS A 259 7.53 -9.48 8.28
C HIS A 259 6.58 -9.23 9.47
N ASP A 260 6.03 -10.31 10.02
CA ASP A 260 5.08 -10.25 11.14
C ASP A 260 5.66 -9.61 12.41
N SER A 261 6.96 -9.80 12.67
CA SER A 261 7.63 -9.38 13.91
C SER A 261 8.43 -8.08 13.77
N LEU A 262 8.59 -7.54 12.56
CA LEU A 262 9.50 -6.42 12.31
C LEU A 262 8.95 -5.14 12.92
N THR A 263 9.70 -4.54 13.84
CA THR A 263 9.27 -3.32 14.54
C THR A 263 9.97 -2.05 14.06
N SER A 264 11.19 -2.18 13.54
CA SER A 264 12.05 -1.05 13.15
C SER A 264 13.00 -1.42 12.01
N ILE A 265 13.25 -0.44 11.13
CA ILE A 265 14.26 -0.51 10.06
C ILE A 265 15.45 0.44 10.33
N SER A 266 15.64 0.88 11.58
CA SER A 266 16.65 1.89 11.98
C SER A 266 18.08 1.55 11.62
N ALA A 267 18.40 0.27 11.41
CA ALA A 267 19.70 -0.17 10.95
C ALA A 267 20.06 0.41 9.56
N LEU A 268 19.08 0.84 8.76
CA LEU A 268 19.32 1.47 7.46
C LEU A 268 19.84 2.92 7.56
N SER A 269 20.22 3.43 8.74
CA SER A 269 20.58 4.83 8.96
C SER A 269 21.67 5.42 8.06
N ASN A 270 22.52 4.58 7.44
CA ASN A 270 23.56 5.02 6.50
C ASN A 270 23.12 4.98 5.04
N LEU A 271 21.94 4.44 4.74
CA LEU A 271 21.40 4.31 3.39
C LEU A 271 21.08 5.70 2.83
N SER A 272 21.81 6.10 1.80
CA SER A 272 21.71 7.42 1.19
C SER A 272 21.21 7.40 -0.26
N SER A 273 21.20 6.22 -0.89
CA SER A 273 20.85 6.05 -2.29
C SER A 273 20.06 4.77 -2.50
N VAL A 274 18.88 4.91 -3.14
CA VAL A 274 18.07 3.82 -3.65
C VAL A 274 17.73 4.18 -5.10
N GLY A 275 18.33 3.47 -6.06
CA GLY A 275 18.19 3.82 -7.49
C GLY A 275 16.80 3.48 -8.05
N GLY A 276 16.11 2.49 -7.48
CA GLY A 276 14.75 2.07 -7.83
C GLY A 276 13.68 2.68 -6.92
N GLY A 277 12.80 1.82 -6.40
CA GLY A 277 11.74 2.20 -5.45
C GLY A 277 12.01 1.73 -4.02
N MET A 278 11.12 2.11 -3.10
CA MET A 278 11.07 1.56 -1.74
C MET A 278 9.69 1.00 -1.46
N TYR A 279 9.63 -0.30 -1.14
CA TYR A 279 8.42 -1.06 -0.91
C TYR A 279 8.40 -1.57 0.52
N PHE A 280 7.51 -1.00 1.35
CA PHE A 280 7.23 -1.41 2.73
C PHE A 280 5.80 -1.93 2.79
N LEU A 281 5.62 -3.24 2.60
CA LEU A 281 4.30 -3.86 2.53
C LEU A 281 4.14 -4.99 3.54
N LEU A 282 2.94 -5.13 4.11
CA LEU A 282 2.59 -6.29 4.94
C LEU A 282 3.53 -6.50 6.14
N ASN A 283 3.97 -5.42 6.80
CA ASN A 283 4.74 -5.48 8.05
C ASN A 283 3.86 -5.01 9.21
N PRO A 284 2.95 -5.86 9.73
CA PRO A 284 1.91 -5.43 10.65
C PRO A 284 2.44 -4.86 11.96
N SER A 285 3.65 -5.24 12.39
CA SER A 285 4.30 -4.77 13.62
C SER A 285 5.21 -3.54 13.44
N LEU A 286 5.43 -3.08 12.19
CA LEU A 286 6.37 -2.00 11.90
C LEU A 286 5.84 -0.68 12.45
N GLN A 287 6.60 -0.05 13.34
CA GLN A 287 6.20 1.17 14.04
C GLN A 287 6.80 2.44 13.44
N THR A 288 7.93 2.32 12.74
CA THR A 288 8.68 3.47 12.24
C THR A 288 9.46 3.15 10.98
N LEU A 289 9.57 4.16 10.10
CA LEU A 289 10.49 4.16 8.96
C LEU A 289 11.83 4.85 9.29
N GLY A 290 12.13 5.08 10.57
CA GLY A 290 13.42 5.61 11.00
C GLY A 290 14.57 4.76 10.45
N GLY A 291 15.63 5.41 9.97
CA GLY A 291 16.71 4.79 9.20
C GLY A 291 16.82 5.38 7.79
N LEU A 292 15.72 5.87 7.22
CA LEU A 292 15.70 6.36 5.83
C LEU A 292 16.05 7.86 5.66
N GLN A 293 16.53 8.52 6.72
CA GLN A 293 16.67 9.98 6.73
C GLN A 293 17.71 10.52 5.74
N ASN A 294 18.56 9.67 5.18
CA ASN A 294 19.58 10.08 4.22
C ASN A 294 19.15 9.84 2.76
N VAL A 295 18.01 9.19 2.51
CA VAL A 295 17.48 8.96 1.16
C VAL A 295 16.74 10.22 0.69
N THR A 296 17.25 10.88 -0.35
CA THR A 296 16.71 12.17 -0.82
C THR A 296 15.86 12.07 -2.08
N SER A 297 15.94 10.97 -2.82
CA SER A 297 15.16 10.74 -4.03
C SER A 297 14.99 9.25 -4.33
N LEU A 298 13.90 8.89 -5.00
CA LEU A 298 13.67 7.55 -5.55
C LEU A 298 13.56 7.61 -7.07
N GLY A 299 14.13 6.63 -7.76
CA GLY A 299 14.06 6.57 -9.22
C GLY A 299 12.73 6.04 -9.76
N ARG A 300 11.97 5.27 -8.97
CA ARG A 300 10.78 4.57 -9.49
C ARG A 300 9.49 4.72 -8.70
N GLU A 301 9.45 4.43 -7.41
CA GLU A 301 8.17 4.36 -6.69
C GLU A 301 8.36 4.33 -5.16
N LEU A 302 7.40 4.88 -4.43
CA LEU A 302 7.25 4.66 -2.98
C LEU A 302 5.95 3.89 -2.71
N LEU A 303 6.05 2.70 -2.15
CA LEU A 303 4.90 1.90 -1.74
C LEU A 303 4.96 1.65 -0.23
N ILE A 304 3.97 2.15 0.51
CA ILE A 304 3.82 1.95 1.95
C ILE A 304 2.42 1.42 2.20
N ALA A 305 2.30 0.10 2.33
CA ALA A 305 1.01 -0.56 2.44
C ALA A 305 0.92 -1.58 3.58
N PHE A 306 -0.23 -1.70 4.22
CA PHE A 306 -0.47 -2.75 5.24
C PHE A 306 0.52 -2.73 6.44
N ASN A 307 1.02 -1.56 6.86
CA ASN A 307 1.86 -1.43 8.05
C ASN A 307 1.00 -0.99 9.24
N PHE A 308 0.40 -1.96 9.94
CA PHE A 308 -0.70 -1.67 10.88
C PHE A 308 -0.30 -0.90 12.14
N GLN A 309 0.97 -0.95 12.54
CA GLN A 309 1.49 -0.19 13.68
C GLN A 309 2.18 1.14 13.29
N LEU A 310 2.24 1.49 12.00
CA LEU A 310 2.95 2.67 11.54
C LEU A 310 2.13 3.94 11.81
N GLU A 311 2.66 4.85 12.64
CA GLU A 311 1.95 6.06 13.07
C GLU A 311 2.31 7.33 12.25
N ASN A 312 3.52 7.38 11.69
CA ASN A 312 4.04 8.52 10.93
C ASN A 312 5.10 8.06 9.91
N LEU A 313 5.57 9.00 9.09
CA LEU A 313 6.55 8.78 8.02
C LEU A 313 7.88 9.49 8.28
N ASP A 314 8.21 9.88 9.51
CA ASP A 314 9.33 10.81 9.83
C ASP A 314 10.70 10.41 9.26
N GLY A 315 10.91 9.11 9.05
CA GLY A 315 12.09 8.57 8.38
C GLY A 315 12.32 9.13 6.96
N LEU A 316 11.27 9.60 6.29
CA LEU A 316 11.32 10.09 4.90
C LEU A 316 11.55 11.60 4.79
N SER A 317 11.84 12.30 5.90
CA SER A 317 11.85 13.77 5.98
C SER A 317 12.80 14.50 5.01
N GLN A 318 13.77 13.82 4.41
CA GLN A 318 14.68 14.38 3.40
C GLN A 318 14.31 14.02 1.96
N LEU A 319 13.26 13.24 1.74
CA LEU A 319 12.81 12.83 0.41
C LEU A 319 12.23 14.04 -0.35
N THR A 320 12.85 14.40 -1.47
CA THR A 320 12.49 15.57 -2.29
C THR A 320 11.82 15.19 -3.61
N SER A 321 12.09 14.00 -4.15
CA SER A 321 11.48 13.52 -5.38
C SER A 321 11.23 12.01 -5.41
N ILE A 322 10.17 11.61 -6.11
CA ILE A 322 9.84 10.22 -6.42
C ILE A 322 9.61 10.12 -7.93
N GLY A 323 10.37 9.27 -8.63
CA GLY A 323 10.24 9.07 -10.08
C GLY A 323 9.10 8.12 -10.47
N GLY A 324 9.01 7.83 -11.77
CA GLY A 324 8.39 6.63 -12.33
C GLY A 324 6.87 6.45 -12.11
N LEU A 325 6.52 5.53 -11.21
CA LEU A 325 5.14 5.12 -10.93
C LEU A 325 4.48 5.98 -9.85
N GLY A 326 5.28 6.68 -9.05
CA GLY A 326 4.79 7.63 -8.05
C GLY A 326 4.75 7.08 -6.62
N ALA A 327 3.74 7.46 -5.84
CA ALA A 327 3.64 7.14 -4.43
C ALA A 327 2.26 6.56 -4.06
N GLN A 328 2.27 5.37 -3.45
CA GLN A 328 1.09 4.74 -2.87
C GLN A 328 1.27 4.56 -1.36
N ILE A 329 0.39 5.21 -0.59
CA ILE A 329 0.34 5.12 0.87
C ILE A 329 -1.04 4.62 1.23
N SER A 330 -1.14 3.32 1.53
CA SER A 330 -2.44 2.71 1.72
C SER A 330 -2.53 1.72 2.87
N LEU A 331 -3.72 1.55 3.45
CA LEU A 331 -3.97 0.49 4.43
C LEU A 331 -3.03 0.55 5.64
N ASN A 332 -2.69 1.76 6.10
CA ASN A 332 -1.93 2.02 7.32
C ASN A 332 -2.87 2.59 8.40
N PRO A 333 -3.64 1.74 9.12
CA PRO A 333 -4.75 2.17 9.97
C PRO A 333 -4.38 3.09 11.14
N LEU A 334 -3.14 3.10 11.60
CA LEU A 334 -2.67 3.98 12.67
C LEU A 334 -1.92 5.22 12.17
N LEU A 335 -1.71 5.38 10.86
CA LEU A 335 -1.02 6.53 10.29
C LEU A 335 -1.83 7.81 10.52
N GLN A 336 -1.26 8.80 11.20
CA GLN A 336 -1.98 10.01 11.64
C GLN A 336 -1.71 11.24 10.75
N ASN A 337 -0.52 11.32 10.16
CA ASN A 337 -0.06 12.44 9.35
C ASN A 337 0.96 11.96 8.30
N LEU A 338 1.31 12.86 7.38
CA LEU A 338 2.32 12.65 6.34
C LEU A 338 3.56 13.54 6.55
N ASP A 339 3.83 14.06 7.76
CA ASP A 339 4.82 15.14 7.99
C ASP A 339 6.24 14.78 7.54
N GLY A 340 6.56 13.49 7.56
CA GLY A 340 7.77 12.93 6.98
C GLY A 340 7.94 13.16 5.49
N LEU A 341 6.93 13.61 4.74
CA LEU A 341 7.03 13.96 3.32
C LEU A 341 7.20 15.46 3.08
N SER A 342 7.44 16.24 4.13
CA SER A 342 7.47 17.71 4.05
C SER A 342 8.54 18.30 3.14
N SER A 343 9.55 17.54 2.71
CA SER A 343 10.56 17.99 1.73
C SER A 343 10.18 17.65 0.29
N LEU A 344 9.13 16.87 0.06
CA LEU A 344 8.74 16.36 -1.25
C LEU A 344 8.20 17.49 -2.13
N THR A 345 8.80 17.69 -3.30
CA THR A 345 8.39 18.72 -4.27
C THR A 345 7.82 18.16 -5.56
N THR A 346 8.21 16.94 -5.93
CA THR A 346 7.85 16.33 -7.21
C THR A 346 7.61 14.83 -7.08
N ILE A 347 6.52 14.37 -7.70
CA ILE A 347 6.26 12.96 -7.98
C ILE A 347 6.09 12.85 -9.50
N ASP A 348 6.81 11.96 -10.18
CA ASP A 348 6.73 11.78 -11.64
C ASP A 348 5.73 10.67 -12.03
N GLY A 349 4.69 10.47 -11.22
CA GLY A 349 3.71 9.40 -11.32
C GLY A 349 2.49 9.66 -10.44
N ASP A 350 1.75 8.61 -10.15
CA ASP A 350 0.50 8.68 -9.38
C ASP A 350 0.76 9.07 -7.91
N LEU A 351 -0.20 9.72 -7.27
CA LEU A 351 -0.23 9.92 -5.83
C LEU A 351 -1.53 9.33 -5.28
N GLU A 352 -1.40 8.19 -4.61
CA GLU A 352 -2.52 7.46 -4.01
C GLU A 352 -2.39 7.45 -2.49
N ILE A 353 -3.32 8.10 -1.81
CA ILE A 353 -3.45 8.09 -0.35
C ILE A 353 -4.79 7.48 -0.02
N THR A 354 -4.80 6.17 0.24
CA THR A 354 -6.06 5.41 0.33
C THR A 354 -6.16 4.54 1.56
N TYR A 355 -7.35 4.41 2.15
CA TYR A 355 -7.58 3.50 3.30
C TYR A 355 -6.67 3.77 4.52
N ASN A 356 -6.40 5.03 4.86
CA ASN A 356 -5.71 5.43 6.09
C ASN A 356 -6.70 6.07 7.06
N PRO A 357 -7.54 5.30 7.78
CA PRO A 357 -8.67 5.81 8.54
C PRO A 357 -8.31 6.77 9.69
N SER A 358 -7.09 6.72 10.22
CA SER A 358 -6.61 7.62 11.28
C SER A 358 -5.92 8.87 10.74
N LEU A 359 -5.74 9.00 9.42
CA LEU A 359 -5.06 10.12 8.80
C LEU A 359 -5.92 11.38 8.96
N THR A 360 -5.37 12.40 9.61
CA THR A 360 -6.09 13.65 9.93
C THR A 360 -5.65 14.82 9.09
N SER A 361 -4.49 14.74 8.42
CA SER A 361 -3.92 15.86 7.67
C SER A 361 -3.00 15.39 6.56
N LEU A 362 -3.01 16.15 5.44
CA LEU A 362 -2.08 16.03 4.33
C LEU A 362 -0.97 17.09 4.37
N ALA A 363 -0.81 17.86 5.47
CA ALA A 363 0.11 19.00 5.56
C ALA A 363 1.58 18.66 5.27
N GLY A 364 1.96 17.39 5.42
CA GLY A 364 3.23 16.86 4.97
C GLY A 364 3.49 17.02 3.47
N LEU A 365 2.47 17.23 2.64
CA LEU A 365 2.63 17.41 1.19
C LEU A 365 2.68 18.87 0.76
N ARG A 366 2.67 19.85 1.68
CA ARG A 366 2.58 21.30 1.39
C ARG A 366 3.60 21.85 0.38
N ASN A 367 4.72 21.16 0.17
CA ASN A 367 5.75 21.57 -0.77
C ASN A 367 5.64 20.89 -2.14
N LEU A 368 4.75 19.90 -2.29
CA LEU A 368 4.51 19.18 -3.53
C LEU A 368 3.94 20.12 -4.60
N GLN A 369 4.64 20.27 -5.71
CA GLN A 369 4.28 21.19 -6.80
C GLN A 369 3.74 20.46 -8.04
N THR A 370 4.23 19.25 -8.32
CA THR A 370 3.96 18.56 -9.57
C THR A 370 3.77 17.06 -9.37
N LEU A 371 2.78 16.51 -10.07
CA LEU A 371 2.66 15.08 -10.37
C LEU A 371 3.10 14.80 -11.82
N GLY A 372 3.19 13.52 -12.20
CA GLY A 372 3.43 13.11 -13.59
C GLY A 372 2.33 13.59 -14.54
N SER A 373 2.63 13.68 -15.84
CA SER A 373 1.69 14.26 -16.83
C SER A 373 0.41 13.44 -17.06
N ALA A 374 0.43 12.14 -16.74
CA ALA A 374 -0.72 11.23 -16.80
C ALA A 374 -1.12 10.72 -15.39
N ALA A 375 -0.71 11.47 -14.35
CA ALA A 375 -0.84 11.03 -12.97
C ALA A 375 -2.24 11.19 -12.40
N THR A 376 -2.68 10.15 -11.71
CA THR A 376 -3.83 10.12 -10.83
C THR A 376 -3.46 10.70 -9.48
N LEU A 377 -4.26 11.65 -9.00
CA LEU A 377 -4.34 12.02 -7.60
C LEU A 377 -5.57 11.34 -7.00
N ALA A 378 -5.35 10.34 -6.15
CA ALA A 378 -6.41 9.64 -5.44
C ALA A 378 -6.28 9.85 -3.93
N VAL A 379 -7.29 10.49 -3.33
CA VAL A 379 -7.45 10.60 -1.87
C VAL A 379 -8.76 9.90 -1.53
N ALA A 380 -8.68 8.67 -1.03
CA ALA A 380 -9.87 7.86 -0.83
C ALA A 380 -9.91 7.08 0.50
N ALA A 381 -11.09 6.92 1.08
CA ALA A 381 -11.27 6.13 2.30
C ALA A 381 -10.37 6.56 3.49
N ASN A 382 -10.06 7.86 3.60
CA ASN A 382 -9.33 8.43 4.74
C ASN A 382 -10.33 9.03 5.75
N GLY A 383 -10.98 8.15 6.51
CA GLY A 383 -12.19 8.48 7.28
C GLY A 383 -12.07 9.58 8.34
N SER A 384 -10.86 10.02 8.71
CA SER A 384 -10.63 11.11 9.68
C SER A 384 -10.20 12.44 9.04
N LEU A 385 -9.99 12.47 7.73
CA LEU A 385 -9.53 13.66 7.01
C LEU A 385 -10.67 14.68 6.86
N THR A 386 -10.42 15.95 7.17
CA THR A 386 -11.45 17.02 7.17
C THR A 386 -11.35 18.00 6.00
N ASP A 387 -10.18 18.10 5.40
CA ASP A 387 -9.84 18.96 4.26
C ASP A 387 -8.63 18.35 3.53
N LEU A 388 -8.19 18.98 2.44
CA LEU A 388 -7.07 18.54 1.62
C LEU A 388 -5.84 19.46 1.76
N GLU A 389 -5.77 20.25 2.84
CA GLU A 389 -4.67 21.19 3.07
C GLU A 389 -3.32 20.45 3.06
N GLY A 390 -2.40 20.97 2.26
CA GLY A 390 -1.17 20.27 1.88
C GLY A 390 -1.06 20.00 0.39
N LEU A 391 -2.17 19.97 -0.36
CA LEU A 391 -2.13 19.79 -1.83
C LEU A 391 -2.06 21.10 -2.63
N ASN A 392 -1.89 22.25 -1.95
CA ASN A 392 -2.07 23.57 -2.55
C ASN A 392 -1.00 23.93 -3.58
N GLY A 393 0.12 23.20 -3.65
CA GLY A 393 1.13 23.42 -4.68
C GLY A 393 0.73 22.89 -6.06
N LEU A 394 -0.27 21.99 -6.14
CA LEU A 394 -0.69 21.38 -7.39
C LEU A 394 -1.53 22.35 -8.23
N THR A 395 -1.15 22.49 -9.50
CA THR A 395 -1.85 23.35 -10.47
C THR A 395 -2.52 22.55 -11.60
N THR A 396 -2.00 21.36 -11.89
CA THR A 396 -2.56 20.43 -12.88
C THR A 396 -2.40 19.01 -12.38
N VAL A 397 -3.42 18.18 -12.60
CA VAL A 397 -3.36 16.71 -12.47
C VAL A 397 -4.05 16.07 -13.67
N ASP A 398 -3.83 14.78 -13.92
CA ASP A 398 -4.54 14.09 -15.00
C ASP A 398 -5.91 13.60 -14.55
N ARG A 399 -5.93 12.82 -13.47
CA ARG A 399 -7.15 12.31 -12.86
C ARG A 399 -7.24 12.72 -11.40
N LEU A 400 -8.41 13.09 -10.92
CA LEU A 400 -8.66 13.50 -9.53
C LEU A 400 -9.79 12.67 -8.94
N PHE A 401 -9.47 11.81 -7.98
CA PHE A 401 -10.43 10.96 -7.29
C PHE A 401 -10.45 11.30 -5.79
N ILE A 402 -11.55 11.88 -5.32
CA ILE A 402 -11.79 12.21 -3.92
C ILE A 402 -13.00 11.40 -3.46
N GLU A 403 -12.77 10.23 -2.86
CA GLU A 403 -13.82 9.24 -2.67
C GLU A 403 -13.89 8.68 -1.24
N ALA A 404 -15.09 8.48 -0.70
CA ALA A 404 -15.30 7.83 0.60
C ALA A 404 -14.53 8.47 1.78
N ASN A 405 -14.25 9.78 1.73
CA ASN A 405 -13.66 10.51 2.86
C ASN A 405 -14.79 11.07 3.72
N PHE A 406 -15.41 10.19 4.51
CA PHE A 406 -16.67 10.50 5.21
C PHE A 406 -16.63 11.71 6.16
N SER A 407 -15.45 12.15 6.61
CA SER A 407 -15.28 13.34 7.48
C SER A 407 -14.86 14.61 6.71
N LEU A 408 -14.61 14.52 5.41
CA LEU A 408 -14.14 15.62 4.57
C LEU A 408 -15.24 16.67 4.45
N LYS A 409 -14.96 17.93 4.79
CA LYS A 409 -15.96 19.01 4.83
C LYS A 409 -15.85 19.99 3.66
N THR A 410 -14.65 20.09 3.09
CA THR A 410 -14.25 21.03 2.05
C THR A 410 -13.14 20.40 1.21
N LEU A 411 -12.91 20.93 0.00
CA LEU A 411 -11.78 20.59 -0.86
C LEU A 411 -10.64 21.63 -0.76
N SER A 412 -10.69 22.50 0.25
CA SER A 412 -9.59 23.42 0.62
C SER A 412 -8.28 22.64 0.68
N GLY A 413 -7.23 23.18 0.08
CA GLY A 413 -6.08 22.39 -0.32
C GLY A 413 -5.90 22.30 -1.83
N LEU A 414 -6.98 22.33 -2.61
CA LEU A 414 -6.92 22.31 -4.08
C LEU A 414 -7.01 23.70 -4.72
N ASP A 415 -6.87 24.77 -3.93
CA ASP A 415 -7.20 26.16 -4.30
C ASP A 415 -6.45 26.70 -5.53
N ASN A 416 -5.30 26.10 -5.87
CA ASN A 416 -4.49 26.49 -7.02
C ASN A 416 -4.64 25.55 -8.22
N LEU A 417 -5.49 24.52 -8.14
CA LEU A 417 -5.73 23.58 -9.22
C LEU A 417 -6.47 24.29 -10.36
N VAL A 418 -5.81 24.45 -11.50
CA VAL A 418 -6.31 25.14 -12.70
C VAL A 418 -6.88 24.16 -13.71
N SER A 419 -6.30 22.96 -13.85
CA SER A 419 -6.73 22.00 -14.87
C SER A 419 -6.69 20.56 -14.36
N VAL A 420 -7.69 19.78 -14.76
CA VAL A 420 -7.66 18.31 -14.74
C VAL A 420 -7.72 17.82 -16.19
N THR A 421 -6.69 17.12 -16.66
CA THR A 421 -6.58 16.81 -18.12
C THR A 421 -7.45 15.64 -18.57
N ASP A 422 -7.86 14.77 -17.65
CA ASP A 422 -8.83 13.71 -17.89
C ASP A 422 -10.04 13.89 -16.94
N SER A 423 -10.16 13.13 -15.86
CA SER A 423 -11.44 13.00 -15.14
C SER A 423 -11.40 13.42 -13.67
N ILE A 424 -12.54 13.92 -13.19
CA ILE A 424 -12.80 14.19 -11.77
C ILE A 424 -13.91 13.25 -11.27
N SER A 425 -13.65 12.56 -10.17
CA SER A 425 -14.65 11.84 -9.38
C SER A 425 -14.63 12.35 -7.94
N ILE A 426 -15.76 12.89 -7.49
CA ILE A 426 -16.01 13.26 -6.10
C ILE A 426 -17.22 12.45 -5.68
N SER A 427 -17.02 11.50 -4.75
CA SER A 427 -18.14 10.67 -4.34
C SER A 427 -18.03 10.11 -2.93
N TYR A 428 -19.19 9.82 -2.32
CA TYR A 428 -19.26 9.25 -0.98
C TYR A 428 -18.53 10.07 0.10
N ASN A 429 -18.43 11.40 -0.07
CA ASN A 429 -17.87 12.29 0.95
C ASN A 429 -19.02 12.88 1.76
N ASP A 430 -19.65 12.06 2.61
CA ASP A 430 -20.90 12.39 3.29
C ASP A 430 -20.86 13.70 4.10
N SER A 431 -19.70 14.14 4.59
CA SER A 431 -19.56 15.40 5.32
C SER A 431 -19.28 16.63 4.44
N LEU A 432 -19.11 16.45 3.12
CA LEU A 432 -18.66 17.50 2.21
C LEU A 432 -19.81 18.48 1.99
N THR A 433 -19.64 19.71 2.44
CA THR A 433 -20.72 20.73 2.36
C THR A 433 -20.56 21.66 1.16
N THR A 434 -19.34 21.76 0.64
CA THR A 434 -18.93 22.71 -0.39
C THR A 434 -17.78 22.15 -1.23
N LEU A 435 -17.71 22.56 -2.49
CA LEU A 435 -16.57 22.34 -3.40
C LEU A 435 -15.52 23.46 -3.30
N SER A 436 -15.54 24.25 -2.22
CA SER A 436 -14.50 25.25 -1.92
C SER A 436 -13.13 24.59 -2.00
N GLY A 437 -12.18 25.23 -2.67
CA GLY A 437 -10.94 24.61 -3.12
C GLY A 437 -10.87 24.48 -4.64
N LEU A 438 -12.00 24.33 -5.35
CA LEU A 438 -11.98 24.20 -6.82
C LEU A 438 -12.26 25.52 -7.58
N ALA A 439 -12.25 26.67 -6.90
CA ALA A 439 -12.66 27.93 -7.50
C ALA A 439 -11.72 28.39 -8.65
N ALA A 440 -10.44 27.97 -8.61
CA ALA A 440 -9.46 28.25 -9.66
C ALA A 440 -9.51 27.27 -10.84
N LEU A 441 -10.26 26.17 -10.73
CA LEU A 441 -10.34 25.13 -11.75
C LEU A 441 -11.06 25.66 -12.99
N GLN A 442 -10.36 25.67 -14.12
CA GLN A 442 -10.84 26.22 -15.40
C GLN A 442 -11.27 25.14 -16.38
N THR A 443 -10.59 24.00 -16.41
CA THR A 443 -10.80 22.97 -17.44
C THR A 443 -10.78 21.56 -16.87
N ILE A 444 -11.71 20.73 -17.33
CA ILE A 444 -11.71 19.27 -17.17
C ILE A 444 -11.68 18.66 -18.57
N GLY A 445 -10.62 17.96 -18.95
CA GLY A 445 -10.48 17.43 -20.32
C GLY A 445 -11.42 16.25 -20.62
N GLY A 446 -11.81 15.50 -19.59
CA GLY A 446 -12.72 14.36 -19.63
C GLY A 446 -13.96 14.59 -18.76
N GLY A 447 -14.39 13.55 -18.03
CA GLY A 447 -15.66 13.53 -17.29
C GLY A 447 -15.62 14.19 -15.91
N LEU A 448 -16.79 14.70 -15.48
CA LEU A 448 -17.02 15.16 -14.11
C LEU A 448 -18.13 14.32 -13.48
N LEU A 449 -17.79 13.63 -12.39
CA LEU A 449 -18.71 12.84 -11.57
C LEU A 449 -18.77 13.43 -10.15
N ILE A 450 -19.97 13.81 -9.71
CA ILE A 450 -20.27 14.22 -8.33
C ILE A 450 -21.48 13.42 -7.88
N THR A 451 -21.28 12.44 -6.99
CA THR A 451 -22.36 11.56 -6.56
C THR A 451 -22.25 11.09 -5.12
N GLU A 452 -23.38 10.87 -4.47
CA GLU A 452 -23.42 10.35 -3.09
C GLU A 452 -22.68 11.26 -2.08
N ASP A 453 -22.61 12.57 -2.34
CA ASP A 453 -22.07 13.56 -1.38
C ASP A 453 -23.24 14.19 -0.61
N SER A 454 -23.73 13.46 0.39
CA SER A 454 -25.05 13.67 0.99
C SER A 454 -25.29 15.06 1.62
N LEU A 455 -24.25 15.79 2.01
CA LEU A 455 -24.32 17.14 2.58
C LEU A 455 -23.91 18.26 1.62
N LEU A 456 -23.61 17.95 0.36
CA LEU A 456 -23.19 18.95 -0.61
C LEU A 456 -24.37 19.85 -0.98
N THR A 457 -24.25 21.16 -0.77
CA THR A 457 -25.37 22.11 -0.92
C THR A 457 -25.38 22.87 -2.24
N SER A 458 -24.24 23.01 -2.92
CA SER A 458 -24.10 23.83 -4.12
C SER A 458 -22.86 23.46 -4.95
N LEU A 459 -22.95 23.69 -6.26
CA LEU A 459 -21.81 23.62 -7.20
C LEU A 459 -20.98 24.91 -7.28
N ALA A 460 -21.23 25.91 -6.42
CA ALA A 460 -20.57 27.23 -6.48
C ALA A 460 -19.03 27.18 -6.44
N GLY A 461 -18.44 26.14 -5.84
CA GLY A 461 -16.98 25.94 -5.85
C GLY A 461 -16.39 25.73 -7.25
N LEU A 462 -17.20 25.43 -8.27
CA LEU A 462 -16.79 25.29 -9.67
C LEU A 462 -16.95 26.61 -10.46
N SER A 463 -16.97 27.77 -9.79
CA SER A 463 -17.22 29.07 -10.43
C SER A 463 -16.17 29.49 -11.47
N GLY A 464 -14.98 28.89 -11.47
CA GLY A 464 -13.93 29.14 -12.45
C GLY A 464 -14.06 28.31 -13.73
N LEU A 465 -14.92 27.28 -13.72
CA LEU A 465 -14.94 26.24 -14.74
C LEU A 465 -15.48 26.78 -16.07
N THR A 466 -14.77 26.50 -17.16
CA THR A 466 -15.08 26.97 -18.52
C THR A 466 -15.37 25.83 -19.49
N SER A 467 -14.81 24.64 -19.25
CA SER A 467 -15.02 23.48 -20.12
C SER A 467 -14.96 22.15 -19.36
N ILE A 468 -15.77 21.19 -19.82
CA ILE A 468 -15.76 19.78 -19.45
C ILE A 468 -15.83 18.98 -20.75
N GLY A 469 -14.83 18.15 -21.03
CA GLY A 469 -14.71 17.44 -22.31
C GLY A 469 -15.31 16.02 -22.38
N GLY A 470 -15.87 15.49 -21.29
CA GLY A 470 -16.48 14.15 -21.23
C GLY A 470 -17.82 14.10 -20.49
N VAL A 471 -18.28 12.93 -20.05
CA VAL A 471 -19.60 12.77 -19.39
C VAL A 471 -19.72 13.63 -18.13
N LEU A 472 -20.86 14.32 -17.96
CA LEU A 472 -21.17 15.09 -16.75
C LEU A 472 -22.25 14.36 -15.97
N THR A 473 -21.94 13.94 -14.74
CA THR A 473 -22.87 13.24 -13.85
C THR A 473 -22.93 13.95 -12.50
N ILE A 474 -24.11 14.46 -12.15
CA ILE A 474 -24.41 15.05 -10.84
C ILE A 474 -25.63 14.31 -10.28
N ALA A 475 -25.44 13.35 -9.38
CA ALA A 475 -26.56 12.53 -8.92
C ALA A 475 -26.48 12.11 -7.46
N ASN A 476 -27.63 11.77 -6.85
CA ASN A 476 -27.69 11.25 -5.48
C ASN A 476 -27.03 12.18 -4.44
N ASN A 477 -27.04 13.50 -4.65
CA ASN A 477 -26.56 14.46 -3.66
C ASN A 477 -27.77 15.01 -2.89
N ALA A 478 -28.06 14.40 -1.74
CA ALA A 478 -29.37 14.47 -1.08
C ALA A 478 -29.85 15.90 -0.72
N VAL A 479 -28.94 16.86 -0.55
CA VAL A 479 -29.25 18.26 -0.21
C VAL A 479 -28.76 19.28 -1.24
N LEU A 480 -28.27 18.82 -2.40
CA LEU A 480 -27.78 19.70 -3.46
C LEU A 480 -28.98 20.34 -4.16
N GLU A 481 -29.27 21.61 -3.83
CA GLU A 481 -30.44 22.33 -4.34
C GLU A 481 -30.16 23.28 -5.51
N THR A 482 -28.89 23.70 -5.70
CA THR A 482 -28.54 24.74 -6.68
C THR A 482 -27.39 24.32 -7.58
N CYS A 483 -27.75 24.04 -8.83
CA CYS A 483 -26.87 23.69 -9.94
C CYS A 483 -26.79 24.83 -10.94
N ALA A 484 -27.82 25.65 -11.08
CA ALA A 484 -27.90 26.76 -12.04
C ALA A 484 -27.01 27.97 -11.65
N THR A 485 -25.72 27.73 -11.41
CA THR A 485 -24.72 28.80 -11.29
C THR A 485 -24.41 29.37 -12.68
N ALA A 486 -23.99 30.64 -12.76
CA ALA A 486 -23.75 31.30 -14.05
C ALA A 486 -22.80 30.49 -14.96
N GLN A 487 -21.71 29.97 -14.41
CA GLN A 487 -20.72 29.20 -15.16
C GLN A 487 -21.22 27.82 -15.52
N PHE A 488 -21.91 27.13 -14.61
CA PHE A 488 -22.51 25.84 -14.94
C PHE A 488 -23.53 25.98 -16.07
N CYS A 489 -24.37 27.02 -16.04
CA CYS A 489 -25.30 27.32 -17.13
C CYS A 489 -24.60 27.60 -18.46
N GLU A 490 -23.46 28.29 -18.47
CA GLU A 490 -22.68 28.50 -19.71
C GLU A 490 -22.04 27.21 -20.25
N ILE A 491 -21.55 26.34 -19.37
CA ILE A 491 -21.07 25.01 -19.75
C ILE A 491 -22.21 24.21 -20.40
N LEU A 492 -23.41 24.24 -19.81
CA LEU A 492 -24.57 23.52 -20.35
C LEU A 492 -25.05 24.05 -21.72
N LYS A 493 -24.87 25.34 -22.01
CA LYS A 493 -25.20 25.95 -23.32
C LYS A 493 -24.18 25.59 -24.40
N THR A 494 -22.90 25.59 -24.04
CA THR A 494 -21.79 25.40 -24.98
C THR A 494 -21.50 23.93 -25.28
N LYS A 495 -22.02 23.01 -24.43
CA LYS A 495 -21.82 21.57 -24.58
C LYS A 495 -22.99 20.89 -25.31
N PRO A 496 -22.78 20.34 -26.52
CA PRO A 496 -23.76 19.48 -27.17
C PRO A 496 -23.73 18.08 -26.54
N VAL A 497 -24.59 17.84 -25.55
CA VAL A 497 -25.08 16.52 -25.04
C VAL A 497 -24.13 15.31 -25.17
N GLU A 498 -22.84 15.44 -24.87
CA GLU A 498 -22.17 14.31 -24.21
C GLU A 498 -22.96 14.08 -22.92
N ALA A 499 -23.40 12.83 -22.69
CA ALA A 499 -24.43 12.48 -21.72
C ALA A 499 -24.32 13.32 -20.43
N VAL A 500 -25.26 14.26 -20.26
CA VAL A 500 -25.41 15.02 -19.02
C VAL A 500 -26.47 14.30 -18.21
N PHE A 501 -26.07 13.69 -17.11
CA PHE A 501 -26.94 12.98 -16.19
C PHE A 501 -27.08 13.79 -14.90
N ILE A 502 -28.29 14.28 -14.66
CA ILE A 502 -28.65 15.00 -13.43
C ILE A 502 -29.90 14.31 -12.89
N ALA A 503 -29.81 13.70 -11.71
CA ALA A 503 -30.89 12.93 -11.13
C ALA A 503 -30.74 12.81 -9.61
N GLU A 504 -31.85 12.63 -8.88
CA GLU A 504 -31.83 12.29 -7.45
C GLU A 504 -31.06 13.31 -6.57
N ASN A 505 -31.06 14.59 -6.98
CA ASN A 505 -30.68 15.73 -6.13
C ASN A 505 -31.94 16.48 -5.67
N LEU A 506 -31.81 17.73 -5.20
CA LEU A 506 -32.93 18.55 -4.72
C LEU A 506 -33.01 19.88 -5.50
N GLY A 507 -34.04 20.69 -5.24
CA GLY A 507 -34.12 22.07 -5.75
C GLY A 507 -34.15 22.16 -7.29
N ASP A 508 -33.30 22.99 -7.88
CA ASP A 508 -33.17 23.08 -9.35
C ASP A 508 -32.31 21.95 -9.95
N CYS A 509 -31.65 21.15 -9.10
CA CYS A 509 -30.76 20.06 -9.49
C CYS A 509 -31.45 18.70 -9.62
N GLU A 510 -32.77 18.59 -9.43
CA GLU A 510 -33.44 17.27 -9.38
C GLU A 510 -33.33 16.54 -10.72
N THR A 511 -33.50 17.28 -11.84
CA THR A 511 -33.36 16.75 -13.20
C THR A 511 -32.67 17.75 -14.13
N ARG A 512 -32.19 17.27 -15.28
CA ARG A 512 -31.60 18.14 -16.31
C ARG A 512 -32.55 19.24 -16.77
N GLU A 513 -33.82 18.91 -16.96
CA GLU A 513 -34.83 19.86 -17.45
C GLU A 513 -35.08 21.01 -16.47
N GLN A 514 -35.01 20.75 -15.16
CA GLN A 514 -35.16 21.78 -14.14
C GLN A 514 -33.97 22.73 -14.12
N VAL A 515 -32.75 22.21 -14.27
CA VAL A 515 -31.54 23.04 -14.39
C VAL A 515 -31.64 23.96 -15.61
N ASP A 516 -32.04 23.41 -16.77
CA ASP A 516 -32.20 24.21 -17.99
C ASP A 516 -33.22 25.35 -17.81
N LEU A 517 -34.34 25.09 -17.10
CA LEU A 517 -35.34 26.11 -16.79
C LEU A 517 -34.77 27.20 -15.88
N ALA A 518 -34.06 26.82 -14.82
CA ALA A 518 -33.43 27.74 -13.88
C ALA A 518 -32.35 28.60 -14.55
N CYS A 519 -31.56 28.04 -15.47
CA CYS A 519 -30.57 28.78 -16.25
C CYS A 519 -31.15 29.87 -17.17
N VAL A 520 -32.41 29.74 -17.58
CA VAL A 520 -33.13 30.77 -18.37
C VAL A 520 -33.77 31.83 -17.46
N GLN A 521 -34.01 31.50 -16.20
CA GLN A 521 -34.73 32.30 -15.21
C GLN A 521 -33.79 32.80 -14.10
N LEU A 522 -32.65 33.42 -14.45
CA LEU A 522 -31.77 34.07 -13.47
C LEU A 522 -32.17 35.57 -13.24
N PRO A 523 -33.20 35.94 -12.43
CA PRO A 523 -33.34 37.30 -11.90
C PRO A 523 -33.07 37.36 -10.38
N VAL A 524 -32.55 38.53 -9.95
CA VAL A 524 -31.93 38.87 -8.64
C VAL A 524 -30.54 38.28 -8.41
N THR A 525 -29.54 39.17 -8.31
CA THR A 525 -28.17 38.80 -7.96
C THR A 525 -28.02 38.84 -6.44
N LEU A 526 -28.32 37.70 -5.81
CA LEU A 526 -28.01 37.46 -4.39
C LEU A 526 -26.49 37.39 -4.23
N VAL A 527 -25.91 38.26 -3.40
CA VAL A 527 -24.46 38.30 -3.14
C VAL A 527 -24.06 37.21 -2.16
N ALA A 528 -24.83 37.06 -1.08
CA ALA A 528 -24.59 36.05 -0.05
C ALA A 528 -25.85 35.82 0.77
N PHE A 529 -26.02 34.59 1.26
CA PHE A 529 -26.96 34.23 2.33
C PHE A 529 -26.24 33.29 3.29
N THR A 530 -26.23 33.62 4.57
CA THR A 530 -25.55 32.85 5.62
C THR A 530 -26.52 32.59 6.77
N ALA A 531 -26.31 31.46 7.46
CA ALA A 531 -26.99 31.16 8.71
C ALA A 531 -25.95 30.74 9.75
N ARG A 532 -26.03 31.30 10.96
CA ARG A 532 -25.15 30.94 12.08
C ARG A 532 -25.93 30.73 13.36
N GLY A 533 -25.51 29.75 14.16
CA GLY A 533 -26.06 29.55 15.50
C GLY A 533 -25.57 30.63 16.46
N GLU A 534 -26.50 31.31 17.14
CA GLU A 534 -26.20 32.26 18.23
C GLU A 534 -26.98 31.83 19.48
N GLY A 535 -26.28 31.16 20.40
CA GLY A 535 -26.86 30.62 21.62
C GLY A 535 -27.92 29.55 21.34
N ARG A 536 -29.21 29.91 21.55
CA ARG A 536 -30.38 29.04 21.27
C ARG A 536 -31.14 29.46 20.01
N THR A 537 -30.61 30.36 19.20
CA THR A 537 -31.28 30.91 18.02
C THR A 537 -30.41 30.70 16.78
N VAL A 538 -31.00 30.80 15.59
CA VAL A 538 -30.24 30.90 14.34
C VAL A 538 -30.41 32.31 13.77
N LEU A 539 -29.30 33.01 13.56
CA LEU A 539 -29.28 34.28 12.85
C LEU A 539 -29.01 34.02 11.37
N LEU A 540 -29.90 34.53 10.53
CA LEU A 540 -29.83 34.48 9.08
C LEU A 540 -29.54 35.88 8.54
N GLU A 541 -28.59 36.00 7.62
CA GLU A 541 -28.18 37.27 7.02
C GLU A 541 -28.06 37.11 5.50
N TRP A 542 -28.52 38.09 4.73
CA TRP A 542 -28.29 38.11 3.28
C TRP A 542 -28.05 39.51 2.72
N THR A 543 -27.45 39.53 1.53
CA THR A 543 -27.14 40.74 0.78
C THR A 543 -27.52 40.57 -0.69
N THR A 544 -28.11 41.58 -1.31
CA THR A 544 -28.40 41.67 -2.74
C THR A 544 -27.53 42.77 -3.39
N SER A 545 -27.05 42.57 -4.63
CA SER A 545 -26.32 43.60 -5.38
C SER A 545 -27.21 44.35 -6.37
N SER A 546 -28.34 43.75 -6.75
CA SER A 546 -29.39 44.38 -7.54
C SER A 546 -30.70 43.65 -7.32
N GLU A 547 -31.76 44.41 -7.08
CA GLU A 547 -33.15 43.96 -6.99
C GLU A 547 -33.90 44.57 -8.18
N SER A 548 -34.55 43.73 -8.97
CA SER A 548 -35.37 44.13 -10.10
C SER A 548 -36.65 43.34 -9.98
N ASN A 549 -37.80 44.01 -10.01
CA ASN A 549 -39.12 43.41 -9.86
C ASN A 549 -39.32 42.64 -8.53
N SER A 550 -38.50 42.86 -7.50
CA SER A 550 -38.56 42.08 -6.25
C SER A 550 -39.72 42.53 -5.34
N ASP A 551 -40.39 41.60 -4.68
CA ASP A 551 -41.48 41.87 -3.72
C ASP A 551 -41.02 41.54 -2.28
N PHE A 552 -40.69 40.28 -1.99
CA PHE A 552 -40.23 39.89 -0.65
C PHE A 552 -39.33 38.66 -0.64
N PHE A 553 -38.60 38.52 0.48
CA PHE A 553 -37.87 37.32 0.86
C PHE A 553 -38.71 36.51 1.84
N GLU A 554 -39.03 35.27 1.49
CA GLU A 554 -39.63 34.30 2.39
C GLU A 554 -38.55 33.37 2.93
N ILE A 555 -38.30 33.44 4.24
CA ILE A 555 -37.35 32.58 4.94
C ILE A 555 -38.05 31.25 5.16
N GLN A 556 -37.48 30.19 4.60
CA GLN A 556 -37.99 28.83 4.76
C GLN A 556 -37.06 28.03 5.66
N HIS A 557 -37.67 27.22 6.54
CA HIS A 557 -37.00 26.27 7.43
C HIS A 557 -37.51 24.88 7.09
N ALA A 558 -36.61 23.93 6.91
CA ALA A 558 -37.03 22.57 6.59
C ALA A 558 -37.69 21.89 7.79
N ASP A 559 -38.45 20.82 7.53
CA ASP A 559 -39.02 19.94 8.54
C ASP A 559 -37.98 18.95 9.11
N HIS A 560 -38.42 18.11 10.06
CA HIS A 560 -37.59 17.09 10.72
C HIS A 560 -36.85 16.12 9.80
N ARG A 561 -37.21 16.02 8.51
CA ARG A 561 -36.60 15.10 7.54
C ARG A 561 -35.83 15.81 6.44
N GLY A 562 -35.80 17.14 6.44
CA GLY A 562 -35.21 17.93 5.35
C GLY A 562 -36.01 17.88 4.04
N LYS A 563 -37.23 17.30 4.03
CA LYS A 563 -37.97 17.01 2.79
C LYS A 563 -39.12 17.98 2.51
N THR A 564 -39.62 18.67 3.53
CA THR A 564 -40.66 19.69 3.36
C THR A 564 -40.21 21.01 3.97
N TRP A 565 -40.59 22.11 3.33
CA TRP A 565 -40.19 23.46 3.72
C TRP A 565 -41.38 24.21 4.30
N VAL A 566 -41.21 24.80 5.49
CA VAL A 566 -42.20 25.67 6.13
C VAL A 566 -41.69 27.09 6.19
N THR A 567 -42.58 28.07 6.07
CA THR A 567 -42.23 29.49 6.19
C THR A 567 -41.90 29.82 7.65
N ALA A 568 -40.65 30.22 7.90
CA ALA A 568 -40.19 30.72 9.20
C ALA A 568 -40.43 32.24 9.36
N GLY A 569 -40.40 33.00 8.24
CA GLY A 569 -40.64 34.43 8.25
C GLY A 569 -40.72 35.03 6.85
N LYS A 570 -41.14 36.31 6.77
CA LYS A 570 -41.12 37.10 5.52
C LYS A 570 -40.54 38.48 5.80
N ILE A 571 -39.65 38.95 4.92
CA ILE A 571 -39.04 40.27 4.95
C ILE A 571 -39.27 40.93 3.60
N GLN A 572 -39.82 42.14 3.59
CA GLN A 572 -40.06 42.90 2.36
C GLN A 572 -38.74 43.31 1.69
N ALA A 573 -38.68 43.20 0.36
CA ALA A 573 -37.55 43.65 -0.44
C ALA A 573 -37.60 45.17 -0.65
N THR A 574 -36.52 45.76 -1.12
CA THR A 574 -36.45 47.18 -1.50
C THR A 574 -37.15 47.42 -2.85
N GLY A 575 -37.17 46.38 -3.69
CA GLY A 575 -38.02 46.27 -4.88
C GLY A 575 -37.28 46.56 -6.18
N GLU A 576 -36.99 47.84 -6.42
CA GLU A 576 -36.15 48.30 -7.53
C GLU A 576 -34.90 48.96 -6.96
N SER A 577 -33.76 48.29 -7.04
CA SER A 577 -32.51 48.80 -6.48
C SER A 577 -31.29 48.28 -7.23
N THR A 578 -30.35 49.17 -7.51
CA THR A 578 -28.99 48.81 -7.95
C THR A 578 -27.96 48.99 -6.84
N ASP A 579 -28.42 49.31 -5.62
CA ASP A 579 -27.58 49.48 -4.44
C ASP A 579 -27.44 48.16 -3.68
N LEU A 580 -26.37 48.05 -2.90
CA LEU A 580 -26.12 46.87 -2.07
C LEU A 580 -27.00 46.90 -0.81
N ASN A 581 -28.03 46.06 -0.76
CA ASN A 581 -28.98 46.00 0.38
C ASN A 581 -28.68 44.82 1.29
N ARG A 582 -28.81 45.02 2.62
CA ARG A 582 -28.53 44.01 3.65
C ARG A 582 -29.74 43.75 4.52
N TYR A 583 -30.00 42.49 4.81
CA TYR A 583 -31.17 42.02 5.55
C TYR A 583 -30.78 40.98 6.60
N THR A 584 -31.58 40.88 7.66
CA THR A 584 -31.36 39.90 8.75
C THR A 584 -32.68 39.32 9.25
N PHE A 585 -32.64 38.09 9.75
CA PHE A 585 -33.77 37.42 10.40
C PHE A 585 -33.26 36.46 11.49
N THR A 586 -33.90 36.44 12.65
CA THR A 586 -33.54 35.52 13.75
C THR A 586 -34.63 34.48 13.94
N HIS A 587 -34.29 33.20 13.78
CA HIS A 587 -35.16 32.08 14.10
C HIS A 587 -35.00 31.69 15.59
N PRO A 588 -36.04 31.87 16.44
CA PRO A 588 -35.89 31.85 17.89
C PRO A 588 -35.91 30.46 18.54
N ASP A 589 -36.47 29.44 17.88
CA ASP A 589 -36.55 28.07 18.41
C ASP A 589 -36.16 27.02 17.36
N PRO A 590 -34.90 27.04 16.89
CA PRO A 590 -34.39 26.03 15.99
C PRO A 590 -34.42 24.65 16.66
N ARG A 591 -34.57 23.61 15.84
CA ARG A 591 -34.46 22.23 16.30
C ARG A 591 -33.08 22.00 16.91
N ARG A 592 -33.02 21.17 17.96
CA ARG A 592 -31.75 20.79 18.59
C ARG A 592 -31.06 19.66 17.82
N ALA A 593 -30.93 19.88 16.53
CA ALA A 593 -30.39 18.97 15.52
C ALA A 593 -29.86 19.83 14.36
N GLU A 594 -29.69 19.23 13.19
CA GLU A 594 -29.50 19.99 11.95
C GLU A 594 -30.75 20.81 11.61
N ASN A 595 -30.53 22.07 11.25
CA ASN A 595 -31.55 22.98 10.73
C ASN A 595 -31.11 23.47 9.36
N LEU A 596 -31.98 23.28 8.37
CA LEU A 596 -31.75 23.77 7.02
C LEU A 596 -32.62 25.01 6.78
N TYR A 597 -32.01 26.04 6.21
CA TYR A 597 -32.69 27.29 5.86
C TYR A 597 -32.43 27.68 4.43
N ARG A 598 -33.41 28.28 3.76
CA ARG A 598 -33.23 28.93 2.46
C ARG A 598 -34.10 30.17 2.34
N LEU A 599 -33.73 31.06 1.44
CA LEU A 599 -34.58 32.18 1.02
C LEU A 599 -35.36 31.76 -0.22
N LYS A 600 -36.65 32.06 -0.23
CA LYS A 600 -37.46 32.16 -1.45
C LYS A 600 -37.60 33.64 -1.79
N MET A 601 -36.92 34.07 -2.84
CA MET A 601 -36.91 35.43 -3.37
C MET A 601 -38.09 35.56 -4.33
N VAL A 602 -39.12 36.31 -3.97
CA VAL A 602 -40.38 36.41 -4.72
C VAL A 602 -40.46 37.79 -5.39
N ASP A 603 -40.83 37.81 -6.66
CA ASP A 603 -41.01 39.01 -7.48
C ASP A 603 -42.48 39.47 -7.50
N GLN A 604 -42.73 40.72 -7.93
CA GLN A 604 -44.07 41.35 -7.94
C GLN A 604 -45.06 40.67 -8.88
N ASP A 605 -44.58 39.94 -9.89
CA ASP A 605 -45.40 39.15 -10.80
C ASP A 605 -45.72 37.74 -10.25
N GLY A 606 -45.20 37.42 -9.07
CA GLY A 606 -45.39 36.15 -8.38
C GLY A 606 -44.39 35.05 -8.77
N THR A 607 -43.44 35.34 -9.67
CA THR A 607 -42.30 34.45 -9.93
C THR A 607 -41.34 34.45 -8.75
N TYR A 608 -40.48 33.42 -8.65
CA TYR A 608 -39.54 33.32 -7.54
C TYR A 608 -38.30 32.49 -7.89
N ALA A 609 -37.21 32.75 -7.15
CA ALA A 609 -36.00 31.94 -7.13
C ALA A 609 -35.62 31.59 -5.68
N PHE A 610 -34.82 30.54 -5.47
CA PHE A 610 -34.33 30.16 -4.14
C PHE A 610 -32.85 30.52 -3.98
N SER A 611 -32.43 30.82 -2.75
CA SER A 611 -31.01 30.83 -2.40
C SER A 611 -30.47 29.41 -2.25
N SER A 612 -29.15 29.28 -2.10
CA SER A 612 -28.58 28.07 -1.51
C SER A 612 -29.14 27.82 -0.11
N ILE A 613 -29.20 26.55 0.30
CA ILE A 613 -29.51 26.18 1.68
C ILE A 613 -28.32 26.53 2.57
N GLN A 614 -28.60 27.10 3.73
CA GLN A 614 -27.64 27.24 4.82
C GLN A 614 -28.01 26.27 5.94
N ALA A 615 -27.09 25.36 6.26
CA ALA A 615 -27.24 24.40 7.34
C ALA A 615 -26.65 24.96 8.64
N VAL A 616 -27.41 24.85 9.73
CA VAL A 616 -26.94 25.17 11.08
C VAL A 616 -27.19 23.97 11.98
N ARG A 617 -26.10 23.36 12.43
CA ARG A 617 -26.12 22.21 13.32
C ARG A 617 -25.84 22.64 14.75
N PHE A 618 -26.72 22.27 15.67
CA PHE A 618 -26.48 22.40 17.10
C PHE A 618 -25.88 21.09 17.61
N ASP A 619 -24.55 20.97 17.56
CA ASP A 619 -23.85 19.83 18.15
C ASP A 619 -23.87 19.93 19.68
N ASN A 620 -24.52 18.94 20.32
CA ASN A 620 -24.31 18.42 21.69
C ASN A 620 -25.59 18.19 22.48
N LEU A 621 -26.34 17.11 22.20
CA LEU A 621 -26.97 16.29 23.25
C LEU A 621 -26.99 14.80 22.81
N PRO A 622 -26.66 13.86 23.70
CA PRO A 622 -26.60 12.43 23.37
C PRO A 622 -28.00 11.84 23.16
N GLU A 623 -28.15 11.00 22.13
CA GLU A 623 -29.42 10.31 21.77
C GLU A 623 -29.69 9.04 22.58
N PHE A 624 -28.68 8.58 23.31
CA PHE A 624 -28.76 7.51 24.28
C PHE A 624 -27.73 7.73 25.36
N GLU A 625 -27.99 7.22 26.56
CA GLU A 625 -27.07 7.29 27.67
C GLU A 625 -26.34 5.96 27.86
N ILE A 626 -25.05 6.05 28.17
CA ILE A 626 -24.22 4.91 28.56
C ILE A 626 -23.78 5.12 30.01
N PHE A 627 -24.20 4.24 30.92
CA PHE A 627 -23.80 4.32 32.32
C PHE A 627 -23.74 2.94 33.00
N PRO A 628 -22.92 2.78 34.05
CA PRO A 628 -21.88 3.72 34.48
C PRO A 628 -20.74 3.76 33.45
N ASN A 629 -20.20 4.95 33.19
CA ASN A 629 -18.96 5.12 32.44
C ASN A 629 -17.97 5.89 33.33
N PRO A 630 -16.86 5.28 33.79
CA PRO A 630 -16.38 3.94 33.44
C PRO A 630 -17.17 2.77 34.04
N VAL A 631 -17.25 1.64 33.34
CA VAL A 631 -17.98 0.42 33.70
C VAL A 631 -17.07 -0.66 34.31
N ALA A 632 -17.58 -1.42 35.27
CA ALA A 632 -16.87 -2.56 35.87
C ALA A 632 -17.33 -3.90 35.26
N SER A 633 -18.61 -4.25 35.39
CA SER A 633 -19.12 -5.56 34.96
C SER A 633 -20.47 -5.52 34.23
N SER A 634 -21.22 -4.44 34.34
CA SER A 634 -22.56 -4.33 33.77
C SER A 634 -22.77 -2.93 33.20
N LEU A 635 -22.88 -2.84 31.88
CA LEU A 635 -23.14 -1.59 31.15
C LEU A 635 -24.64 -1.45 30.90
N ILE A 636 -25.19 -0.28 31.19
CA ILE A 636 -26.57 0.09 30.84
C ILE A 636 -26.53 1.08 29.68
N ILE A 637 -27.24 0.74 28.62
CA ILE A 637 -27.46 1.61 27.47
C ILE A 637 -28.95 1.94 27.43
N ARG A 638 -29.28 3.21 27.70
CA ARG A 638 -30.65 3.71 27.71
C ARG A 638 -30.90 4.57 26.48
N SER A 639 -31.80 4.14 25.61
CA SER A 639 -32.23 4.95 24.47
C SER A 639 -33.13 6.09 24.97
N LEU A 640 -32.87 7.32 24.53
CA LEU A 640 -33.68 8.49 24.89
C LEU A 640 -34.78 8.79 23.86
N ASN A 641 -34.65 8.24 22.65
CA ASN A 641 -35.57 8.47 21.53
C ASN A 641 -36.53 7.30 21.27
N GLY A 642 -36.43 6.18 22.01
CA GLY A 642 -37.25 4.98 21.80
C GLY A 642 -36.87 4.23 20.51
N ASP A 643 -37.35 3.00 20.33
CA ASP A 643 -37.22 2.20 19.09
C ASP A 643 -35.84 1.59 18.75
N ALA A 644 -34.92 1.52 19.71
CA ALA A 644 -33.68 0.75 19.53
C ALA A 644 -33.98 -0.74 19.29
N GLN A 645 -33.42 -1.32 18.23
CA GLN A 645 -33.58 -2.72 17.83
C GLN A 645 -32.35 -3.56 18.12
N GLN A 646 -31.16 -2.96 18.06
CA GLN A 646 -29.90 -3.69 18.20
C GLN A 646 -28.86 -2.86 18.93
N ILE A 647 -28.05 -3.51 19.75
CA ILE A 647 -26.87 -2.92 20.36
C ILE A 647 -25.67 -3.81 20.09
N ALA A 648 -24.56 -3.21 19.66
CA ALA A 648 -23.29 -3.89 19.44
C ALA A 648 -22.17 -3.12 20.16
N LEU A 649 -21.28 -3.82 20.85
CA LEU A 649 -20.09 -3.23 21.45
C LEU A 649 -18.86 -3.64 20.64
N TYR A 650 -17.94 -2.71 20.45
CA TYR A 650 -16.70 -2.89 19.70
C TYR A 650 -15.50 -2.48 20.55
N ASN A 651 -14.42 -3.23 20.45
CA ASN A 651 -13.13 -2.81 21.03
C ASN A 651 -12.44 -1.77 20.13
N ALA A 652 -11.30 -1.24 20.57
CA ALA A 652 -10.52 -0.25 19.83
C ALA A 652 -10.05 -0.73 18.43
N ALA A 653 -9.90 -2.04 18.22
CA ALA A 653 -9.55 -2.65 16.94
C ALA A 653 -10.77 -2.87 16.01
N GLY A 654 -11.95 -2.35 16.35
CA GLY A 654 -13.17 -2.51 15.55
C GLY A 654 -13.78 -3.92 15.59
N LYS A 655 -13.27 -4.83 16.42
CA LYS A 655 -13.85 -6.17 16.61
C LYS A 655 -15.10 -6.07 17.48
N ARG A 656 -16.21 -6.64 17.00
CA ARG A 656 -17.45 -6.75 17.78
C ARG A 656 -17.24 -7.70 18.96
N VAL A 657 -17.29 -7.17 20.18
CA VAL A 657 -17.08 -7.91 21.42
C VAL A 657 -18.37 -8.29 22.13
N ALA A 658 -19.47 -7.59 21.85
CA ALA A 658 -20.80 -7.96 22.34
C ALA A 658 -21.90 -7.57 21.33
N PHE A 659 -23.02 -8.28 21.36
CA PHE A 659 -24.19 -7.99 20.52
C PHE A 659 -25.47 -8.39 21.25
N LYS A 660 -26.52 -7.56 21.13
CA LYS A 660 -27.82 -7.78 21.75
C LYS A 660 -28.93 -7.25 20.85
N LEU A 661 -29.88 -8.11 20.48
CA LEU A 661 -31.15 -7.71 19.88
C LEU A 661 -32.11 -7.28 20.99
N LEU A 662 -32.88 -6.23 20.72
CA LEU A 662 -33.89 -5.69 21.61
C LEU A 662 -35.27 -6.03 21.06
N ASN A 663 -36.09 -6.69 21.88
CA ASN A 663 -37.51 -6.87 21.58
C ASN A 663 -38.22 -5.55 21.86
N LYS A 664 -39.22 -5.21 21.03
CA LYS A 664 -39.87 -3.90 20.82
C LYS A 664 -40.39 -3.07 22.03
N GLU A 665 -40.02 -3.36 23.28
CA GLU A 665 -40.53 -2.65 24.47
C GLU A 665 -39.48 -2.24 25.53
N LEU A 666 -38.17 -2.33 25.27
CA LEU A 666 -37.16 -1.93 26.27
C LEU A 666 -36.52 -0.57 25.98
N SER A 667 -36.70 0.39 26.90
CA SER A 667 -36.05 1.71 26.88
C SER A 667 -34.59 1.66 27.34
N ALA A 668 -34.16 0.61 28.04
CA ALA A 668 -32.78 0.40 28.44
C ALA A 668 -32.36 -1.08 28.35
N ALA A 669 -31.13 -1.30 27.91
CA ALA A 669 -30.52 -2.62 27.78
C ALA A 669 -29.31 -2.76 28.69
N THR A 670 -29.26 -3.83 29.45
CA THR A 670 -28.09 -4.22 30.22
C THR A 670 -27.23 -5.20 29.43
N ILE A 671 -25.92 -4.95 29.39
CA ILE A 671 -24.91 -5.79 28.73
C ILE A 671 -23.84 -6.17 29.77
N ASP A 672 -23.58 -7.47 29.89
CA ASP A 672 -22.47 -7.97 30.71
C ASP A 672 -21.13 -7.63 30.05
N THR A 673 -20.28 -6.92 30.78
CA THR A 673 -18.95 -6.52 30.34
C THR A 673 -17.84 -7.13 31.20
N SER A 674 -18.17 -8.06 32.11
CA SER A 674 -17.20 -8.64 33.05
C SER A 674 -16.04 -9.36 32.37
N HIS A 675 -16.28 -9.93 31.19
CA HIS A 675 -15.30 -10.65 30.37
C HIS A 675 -14.44 -9.73 29.49
N LEU A 676 -14.75 -8.43 29.42
CA LEU A 676 -14.01 -7.48 28.59
C LEU A 676 -12.74 -6.99 29.32
N PRO A 677 -11.58 -6.98 28.66
CA PRO A 677 -10.37 -6.33 29.18
C PRO A 677 -10.59 -4.83 29.46
N ALA A 678 -9.85 -4.26 30.40
CA ALA A 678 -9.84 -2.81 30.61
C ALA A 678 -9.45 -2.07 29.33
N GLY A 679 -10.12 -0.96 29.01
CA GLY A 679 -9.90 -0.24 27.76
C GLY A 679 -11.08 0.61 27.28
N LEU A 680 -10.90 1.29 26.15
CA LEU A 680 -11.93 2.09 25.48
C LEU A 680 -12.77 1.22 24.54
N TYR A 681 -14.09 1.38 24.60
CA TYR A 681 -15.04 0.65 23.77
C TYR A 681 -16.04 1.60 23.13
N VAL A 682 -16.59 1.18 21.99
CA VAL A 682 -17.66 1.88 21.27
C VAL A 682 -18.92 1.03 21.32
N ALA A 683 -20.02 1.61 21.78
CA ALA A 683 -21.37 1.08 21.63
C ALA A 683 -22.01 1.65 20.37
N LYS A 684 -22.55 0.80 19.50
CA LYS A 684 -23.44 1.17 18.40
C LYS A 684 -24.86 0.73 18.72
N VAL A 685 -25.84 1.61 18.55
CA VAL A 685 -27.27 1.37 18.77
C VAL A 685 -28.01 1.58 17.46
N ALA A 686 -28.60 0.51 16.91
CA ALA A 686 -29.37 0.54 15.67
C ALA A 686 -30.88 0.60 15.98
N TYR A 687 -31.61 1.44 15.24
CA TYR A 687 -33.03 1.73 15.44
C TYR A 687 -33.91 1.13 14.33
N ALA A 688 -35.22 1.02 14.57
CA ALA A 688 -36.16 0.40 13.61
C ALA A 688 -36.26 1.13 12.26
N GLY A 689 -35.90 2.42 12.21
CA GLY A 689 -35.83 3.24 10.99
C GLY A 689 -34.55 3.04 10.16
N GLY A 690 -33.59 2.26 10.64
CA GLY A 690 -32.29 2.04 9.99
C GLY A 690 -31.15 2.89 10.57
N ASP A 691 -31.46 3.92 11.37
CA ASP A 691 -30.46 4.80 11.98
C ASP A 691 -29.55 4.05 12.96
N VAL A 692 -28.26 4.42 13.00
CA VAL A 692 -27.26 3.85 13.92
C VAL A 692 -26.52 4.97 14.63
N HIS A 693 -26.64 5.02 15.96
CA HIS A 693 -25.95 6.00 16.80
C HIS A 693 -24.80 5.34 17.56
N THR A 694 -23.74 6.11 17.82
CA THR A 694 -22.54 5.59 18.50
C THR A 694 -22.25 6.36 19.78
N GLY A 695 -21.63 5.68 20.74
CA GLY A 695 -21.30 6.26 22.04
C GLY A 695 -20.14 5.49 22.67
N ARG A 696 -19.28 6.18 23.41
CA ARG A 696 -18.04 5.60 23.95
C ARG A 696 -18.16 5.33 25.43
N PHE A 697 -17.52 4.26 25.90
CA PHE A 697 -17.38 3.98 27.33
C PHE A 697 -16.04 3.33 27.66
N VAL A 698 -15.60 3.48 28.91
CA VAL A 698 -14.34 2.95 29.42
C VAL A 698 -14.64 1.75 30.32
N LYS A 699 -13.97 0.62 30.09
CA LYS A 699 -13.95 -0.55 30.98
C LYS A 699 -12.78 -0.43 31.96
N LYS A 700 -13.06 -0.53 33.26
CA LYS A 700 -12.05 -0.58 34.34
C LYS A 700 -11.53 -1.98 34.58
#